data_AF-A0A364K6Q1-F1
#
_entry.id   AF-A0A364K6Q1-F1
#
_cell.length_a   1.000
_cell.length_b   1.000
_cell.length_c   1.000
_cell.angle_alpha   90.00
_cell.angle_beta   90.00
_cell.angle_gamma   90.00
#
_symmetry.space_group_name_H-M   'P 1'
#
loop_
_entity.id
_entity.type
_entity.pdbx_description
1 polymer ?
#
loop_
_entity_poly.entity_id
_entity_poly.type
_entity_poly.pdbx_seq_one_letter_code
_entity_poly.pdbx_strand_id
1 'polypeptide(L)'
;MGKYSPTEIVKAAKFLGIEAIAITDYMSVQGLDEANKIGKKLGIYVVPGIEIPVRELGQIEKIIGYGEGLRKERFIKSLKNAPLSTKKTIQLIKDYQGISVLSYSERIPSIIELLIDMGLDGVEVIHPCLTKKEQIKWKMFARKHRLLLFGGSNFQGSSINNSILLGLGHRNLKNVDVPYGYFTRGILGIKQAPLMEGVTDVTKLTLEEKLGLIIKPGFEWPIVNDKEDQRLINTFGIGLNKINKDRITDIDKLQSYLSYIINISSVPVMLTINQEGGRLNTIDWENFILFAGNRAIGALNDDMLAYEVGVAIGQQLRSLGITWNLAPVCDVLDPNNPSLGNRCFSEDPKKVALLASSFIKGMQEQGVAATAKHFPGLGHSNVDSHIDIPIIPSISPAHLIPFIEAIKANVSSIMVSNLIVKDIDPFYPAFMSKKVIDYLRQDLGFNGVIITENISIPILNKVYGDIGKIAVRAFEVGADIILIDPDFSKEKYDSNAMQKSNERSATLKIKVYEALKQSILTGKISEQRLNESVKRVWMLRKTFGINKLPDISLNKLNKIHTGLAKKISNRCLTVFKDKGNIVPLRLKLNEKILVFNILPMKQTRADSSWKSTSNIKKILNYFPGHYFEIDLRKKEIPPLFTHDKYIIIGTYDLYFCDDCEIKSFCSLLNILSKHNKIIVHVALGTPQDLMIGRADLSIALYNPYELSIESLSDFLKVNWTV
;
A
#
# COMPACT_ATOMS: atom_id res chain seq x y z
N MET A 1 -32.92 15.42 27.20
CA MET A 1 -32.09 16.63 27.02
C MET A 1 -30.64 16.20 26.92
N GLY A 2 -29.88 16.76 25.98
CA GLY A 2 -28.44 16.50 25.87
C GLY A 2 -27.68 17.03 27.09
N LYS A 3 -26.53 16.42 27.41
CA LYS A 3 -25.70 16.78 28.57
C LYS A 3 -24.88 18.06 28.35
N TYR A 4 -24.65 18.43 27.09
CA TYR A 4 -23.80 19.55 26.69
C TYR A 4 -24.59 20.54 25.84
N SER A 5 -24.29 21.83 26.02
CA SER A 5 -24.78 22.90 25.15
C SER A 5 -24.20 22.77 23.74
N PRO A 6 -24.89 23.33 22.71
CA PRO A 6 -24.34 23.42 21.37
C PRO A 6 -22.96 24.10 21.34
N THR A 7 -22.73 25.11 22.19
CA THR A 7 -21.41 25.76 22.34
C THR A 7 -20.32 24.79 22.79
N GLU A 8 -20.59 23.99 23.82
CA GLU A 8 -19.64 23.01 24.34
C GLU A 8 -19.32 21.93 23.31
N ILE A 9 -20.31 21.47 22.55
CA ILE A 9 -20.14 20.49 21.48
C ILE A 9 -19.20 21.03 20.39
N VAL A 10 -19.42 22.26 19.90
CA VAL A 10 -18.57 22.84 18.85
C VAL A 10 -17.16 23.14 19.36
N LYS A 11 -16.99 23.55 20.62
CA LYS A 11 -15.66 23.70 21.24
C LYS A 11 -14.91 22.38 21.33
N ALA A 12 -15.61 21.30 21.74
CA ALA A 12 -15.04 19.97 21.78
C ALA A 12 -14.66 19.49 20.37
N ALA A 13 -15.52 19.73 19.37
CA ALA A 13 -15.22 19.43 17.97
C ALA A 13 -13.94 20.13 17.50
N LYS A 14 -13.80 21.44 17.80
CA LYS A 14 -12.58 22.19 17.49
C LYS A 14 -11.35 21.63 18.20
N PHE A 15 -11.47 21.29 19.48
CA PHE A 15 -10.39 20.69 20.25
C PHE A 15 -9.93 19.35 19.65
N LEU A 16 -10.87 18.57 19.12
CA LEU A 16 -10.62 17.28 18.46
C LEU A 16 -10.16 17.41 16.99
N GLY A 17 -10.00 18.63 16.46
CA GLY A 17 -9.56 18.86 15.08
C GLY A 17 -10.62 18.58 14.01
N ILE A 18 -11.90 18.51 14.39
CA ILE A 18 -13.02 18.38 13.44
C ILE A 18 -13.16 19.71 12.69
N GLU A 19 -13.41 19.67 11.38
CA GLU A 19 -13.57 20.89 10.54
C GLU A 19 -15.04 21.23 10.26
N ALA A 20 -15.91 20.21 10.27
CA ALA A 20 -17.34 20.35 10.10
C ALA A 20 -18.09 19.39 11.03
N ILE A 21 -19.17 19.85 11.64
CA ILE A 21 -20.01 19.05 12.54
C ILE A 21 -21.48 19.27 12.22
N ALA A 22 -22.27 18.19 12.23
CA ALA A 22 -23.71 18.29 12.27
C ALA A 22 -24.19 18.14 13.71
N ILE A 23 -25.06 19.05 14.16
CA ILE A 23 -25.76 18.91 15.44
C ILE A 23 -27.21 18.60 15.12
N THR A 24 -27.68 17.47 15.63
CA THR A 24 -29.04 16.98 15.41
C THR A 24 -29.87 17.21 16.66
N ASP A 25 -31.12 17.61 16.47
CA ASP A 25 -32.12 17.63 17.52
C ASP A 25 -33.41 16.95 17.03
N TYR A 26 -34.23 16.48 17.97
CA TYR A 26 -35.45 15.76 17.66
C TYR A 26 -36.51 16.72 17.14
N MET A 27 -36.91 16.55 15.87
CA MET A 27 -37.97 17.36 15.23
C MET A 27 -37.70 18.87 15.21
N SER A 28 -36.45 19.26 15.40
CA SER A 28 -36.04 20.62 15.69
C SER A 28 -34.61 20.85 15.17
N VAL A 29 -34.26 22.13 14.97
CA VAL A 29 -32.88 22.59 14.76
C VAL A 29 -32.49 23.60 15.87
N GLN A 30 -33.14 23.51 17.04
CA GLN A 30 -32.83 24.35 18.19
C GLN A 30 -31.37 24.14 18.61
N GLY A 31 -30.68 25.23 18.90
CA GLY A 31 -29.25 25.22 19.18
C GLY A 31 -28.35 25.40 17.96
N LEU A 32 -28.88 25.30 16.74
CA LEU A 32 -28.11 25.54 15.51
C LEU A 32 -27.55 26.97 15.42
N ASP A 33 -28.31 27.98 15.84
CA ASP A 33 -27.85 29.38 15.82
C ASP A 33 -26.69 29.61 16.80
N GLU A 34 -26.81 29.04 18.01
CA GLU A 34 -25.77 29.06 19.02
C GLU A 34 -24.49 28.37 18.49
N ALA A 35 -24.65 27.16 17.95
CA ALA A 35 -23.57 26.40 17.35
C ALA A 35 -22.91 27.13 16.18
N ASN A 36 -23.69 27.72 15.27
CA ASN A 36 -23.17 28.48 14.14
C ASN A 36 -22.37 29.71 14.59
N LYS A 37 -22.85 30.41 15.62
CA LYS A 37 -22.15 31.59 16.15
C LYS A 37 -20.76 31.23 16.66
N ILE A 38 -20.65 30.15 17.44
CA ILE A 38 -19.35 29.70 17.93
C ILE A 38 -18.53 29.02 16.82
N GLY A 39 -19.17 28.30 15.89
CA GLY A 39 -18.52 27.63 14.77
C GLY A 39 -17.81 28.61 13.86
N LYS A 40 -18.47 29.72 13.49
CA LYS A 40 -17.84 30.82 12.75
C LYS A 40 -16.61 31.38 13.47
N LYS A 41 -16.68 31.53 14.80
CA LYS A 41 -15.54 32.03 15.60
C LYS A 41 -14.37 31.04 15.65
N LEU A 42 -14.65 29.73 15.62
CA LEU A 42 -13.64 28.68 15.74
C LEU A 42 -13.19 28.09 14.39
N GLY A 43 -13.78 28.54 13.27
CA GLY A 43 -13.54 27.96 11.95
C GLY A 43 -14.09 26.55 11.82
N ILE A 44 -15.23 26.27 12.45
CA ILE A 44 -15.98 25.01 12.35
C ILE A 44 -17.23 25.26 11.52
N TYR A 45 -17.41 24.49 10.45
CA TYR A 45 -18.64 24.51 9.68
C TYR A 45 -19.73 23.72 10.40
N VAL A 46 -20.85 24.36 10.74
CA VAL A 46 -21.95 23.67 11.43
C VAL A 46 -23.05 23.37 10.42
N VAL A 47 -23.29 22.08 10.20
CA VAL A 47 -24.32 21.57 9.29
C VAL A 47 -25.63 21.41 10.05
N PRO A 48 -26.77 21.91 9.53
CA PRO A 48 -28.07 21.64 10.13
C PRO A 48 -28.38 20.14 10.08
N GLY A 49 -28.73 19.57 11.24
CA GLY A 49 -29.16 18.19 11.38
C GLY A 49 -30.49 18.10 12.11
N ILE A 50 -31.33 17.12 11.76
CA ILE A 50 -32.63 16.89 12.41
C ILE A 50 -32.95 15.39 12.47
N GLU A 51 -33.40 14.91 13.62
CA GLU A 51 -33.93 13.55 13.77
C GLU A 51 -35.44 13.56 13.56
N ILE A 52 -35.92 12.80 12.59
CA ILE A 52 -37.34 12.73 12.23
C ILE A 52 -37.86 11.32 12.55
N PRO A 53 -38.86 11.17 13.45
CA PRO A 53 -39.49 9.90 13.72
C PRO A 53 -40.32 9.48 12.50
N VAL A 54 -40.17 8.22 12.12
CA VAL A 54 -40.96 7.61 11.05
C VAL A 54 -41.73 6.42 11.61
N ARG A 55 -42.94 6.21 11.10
CA ARG A 55 -43.80 5.09 11.51
C ARG A 55 -44.00 4.15 10.35
N GLU A 56 -43.64 2.88 10.54
CA GLU A 56 -43.83 1.83 9.55
C GLU A 56 -44.02 0.49 10.24
N LEU A 57 -45.03 -0.30 9.83
CA LEU A 57 -45.32 -1.63 10.38
C LEU A 57 -45.39 -1.70 11.92
N GLY A 58 -45.89 -0.64 12.56
CA GLY A 58 -46.04 -0.58 14.02
C GLY A 58 -44.77 -0.24 14.81
N GLN A 59 -43.62 -0.07 14.16
CA GLN A 59 -42.37 0.36 14.79
C GLN A 59 -42.10 1.85 14.53
N ILE A 60 -41.51 2.52 15.51
CA ILE A 60 -41.01 3.91 15.36
C ILE A 60 -39.51 3.82 15.14
N GLU A 61 -39.07 4.26 13.96
CA GLU A 61 -37.65 4.42 13.62
C GLU A 61 -37.32 5.90 13.42
N LYS A 62 -36.06 6.20 13.10
CA LYS A 62 -35.60 7.57 12.84
C LYS A 62 -34.86 7.66 11.51
N ILE A 63 -35.27 8.65 10.71
CA ILE A 63 -34.45 9.16 9.61
C ILE A 63 -33.78 10.44 10.08
N ILE A 64 -32.47 10.52 9.93
CA ILE A 64 -31.70 11.72 10.22
C ILE A 64 -31.51 12.47 8.90
N GLY A 65 -31.91 13.74 8.89
CA GLY A 65 -31.71 14.65 7.76
C GLY A 65 -30.53 15.59 8.02
N TYR A 66 -29.70 15.81 7.00
CA TYR A 66 -28.64 16.81 7.03
C TYR A 66 -28.75 17.80 5.85
N GLY A 67 -28.48 19.09 6.08
CA GLY A 67 -28.32 20.07 4.99
C GLY A 67 -28.92 21.44 5.26
N GLU A 68 -28.42 22.45 4.54
CA GLU A 68 -28.80 23.86 4.70
C GLU A 68 -30.29 24.13 4.49
N GLY A 69 -30.97 23.37 3.63
CA GLY A 69 -32.40 23.53 3.39
C GLY A 69 -33.28 23.18 4.60
N LEU A 70 -32.78 22.36 5.53
CA LEU A 70 -33.55 21.84 6.66
C LEU A 70 -33.79 22.88 7.76
N ARG A 71 -33.06 24.00 7.77
CA ARG A 71 -33.31 25.11 8.69
C ARG A 71 -34.48 26.02 8.26
N LYS A 72 -35.01 25.83 7.04
CA LYS A 72 -36.09 26.68 6.52
C LYS A 72 -37.36 26.46 7.34
N GLU A 73 -38.01 27.54 7.74
CA GLU A 73 -39.24 27.49 8.55
C GLU A 73 -40.35 26.65 7.88
N ARG A 74 -40.43 26.68 6.54
CA ARG A 74 -41.36 25.83 5.77
C ARG A 74 -41.10 24.34 5.95
N PHE A 75 -39.83 23.92 5.99
CA PHE A 75 -39.47 22.52 6.24
C PHE A 75 -39.90 22.10 7.65
N ILE A 76 -39.55 22.90 8.67
CA ILE A 76 -39.93 22.63 10.06
C ILE A 76 -41.46 22.58 10.24
N LYS A 77 -42.20 23.47 9.57
CA LYS A 77 -43.68 23.43 9.57
C LYS A 77 -44.24 22.14 8.95
N SER A 78 -43.62 21.61 7.90
CA SER A 78 -44.02 20.33 7.29
C SER A 78 -43.86 19.13 8.23
N LEU A 79 -42.99 19.25 9.24
CA LEU A 79 -42.77 18.19 10.23
C LEU A 79 -43.84 18.16 11.34
N LYS A 80 -44.69 19.18 11.49
CA LYS A 80 -45.72 19.22 12.55
C LYS A 80 -46.68 18.02 12.57
N ASN A 81 -46.84 17.34 11.44
CA ASN A 81 -47.72 16.16 11.29
C ASN A 81 -46.96 14.81 11.35
N ALA A 82 -45.72 14.79 11.85
CA ALA A 82 -44.97 13.54 12.04
C ALA A 82 -45.57 12.69 13.20
N PRO A 83 -45.36 11.36 13.25
CA PRO A 83 -44.47 10.58 12.38
C PRO A 83 -45.03 10.41 10.97
N LEU A 84 -44.19 10.71 9.97
CA LEU A 84 -44.49 10.46 8.56
C LEU A 84 -44.09 9.02 8.19
N SER A 85 -44.58 8.50 7.06
CA SER A 85 -44.03 7.28 6.47
C SER A 85 -42.58 7.50 6.04
N THR A 86 -41.73 6.49 6.13
CA THR A 86 -40.29 6.55 5.77
C THR A 86 -40.07 7.16 4.38
N LYS A 87 -40.85 6.72 3.38
CA LYS A 87 -40.81 7.26 2.01
C LYS A 87 -41.07 8.77 1.95
N LYS A 88 -42.14 9.25 2.58
CA LYS A 88 -42.47 10.69 2.63
C LYS A 88 -41.37 11.49 3.31
N THR A 89 -40.75 10.96 4.35
CA THR A 89 -39.64 11.63 5.06
C THR A 89 -38.40 11.77 4.18
N ILE A 90 -37.98 10.69 3.51
CA ILE A 90 -36.84 10.73 2.57
C ILE A 90 -37.11 11.75 1.47
N GLN A 91 -38.28 11.72 0.85
CA GLN A 91 -38.65 12.66 -0.20
C GLN A 91 -38.67 14.11 0.31
N LEU A 92 -39.24 14.36 1.49
CA LEU A 92 -39.28 15.70 2.08
C LEU A 92 -37.88 16.25 2.35
N ILE A 93 -36.93 15.43 2.81
CA ILE A 93 -35.53 15.83 2.98
C ILE A 93 -34.92 16.19 1.61
N LYS A 94 -35.17 15.37 0.59
CA LYS A 94 -34.67 15.58 -0.78
C LYS A 94 -35.21 16.85 -1.43
N ASP A 95 -36.49 17.16 -1.25
CA ASP A 95 -37.12 18.38 -1.79
C ASP A 95 -36.45 19.66 -1.25
N TYR A 96 -35.79 19.55 -0.08
CA TYR A 96 -35.00 20.60 0.55
C TYR A 96 -33.48 20.41 0.37
N GLN A 97 -33.07 19.61 -0.63
CA GLN A 97 -31.67 19.33 -0.97
C GLN A 97 -30.85 18.75 0.21
N GLY A 98 -31.53 18.04 1.12
CA GLY A 98 -30.89 17.37 2.23
C GLY A 98 -30.40 15.96 1.89
N ILE A 99 -29.58 15.43 2.79
CA ILE A 99 -29.10 14.05 2.79
C ILE A 99 -29.91 13.27 3.82
N SER A 100 -30.46 12.13 3.41
CA SER A 100 -31.27 11.26 4.25
C SER A 100 -30.47 10.06 4.75
N VAL A 101 -30.45 9.86 6.07
CA VAL A 101 -29.68 8.80 6.71
C VAL A 101 -30.59 7.97 7.58
N LEU A 102 -30.59 6.66 7.36
CA LEU A 102 -31.28 5.74 8.25
C LEU A 102 -30.43 5.57 9.51
N SER A 103 -30.97 5.99 10.66
CA SER A 103 -30.37 5.66 11.96
C SER A 103 -30.38 4.14 12.14
N TYR A 104 -29.54 3.61 13.05
CA TYR A 104 -29.47 2.18 13.33
C TYR A 104 -30.87 1.53 13.34
N SER A 105 -31.04 0.52 12.50
CA SER A 105 -32.28 -0.22 12.31
C SER A 105 -31.99 -1.71 12.35
N GLU A 106 -32.87 -2.47 12.99
CA GLU A 106 -32.85 -3.93 13.00
C GLU A 106 -33.50 -4.53 11.75
N ARG A 107 -33.90 -3.70 10.77
CA ARG A 107 -34.48 -4.16 9.51
C ARG A 107 -33.54 -5.10 8.77
N ILE A 108 -34.15 -6.09 8.14
CA ILE A 108 -33.48 -7.01 7.24
C ILE A 108 -32.99 -6.22 6.01
N PRO A 109 -31.78 -6.48 5.48
CA PRO A 109 -31.18 -5.77 4.36
C PRO A 109 -32.09 -5.49 3.15
N SER A 110 -33.00 -6.40 2.82
CA SER A 110 -33.96 -6.25 1.71
C SER A 110 -34.90 -5.05 1.86
N ILE A 111 -35.26 -4.69 3.10
CA ILE A 111 -36.11 -3.52 3.35
C ILE A 111 -35.30 -2.24 3.13
N ILE A 112 -34.01 -2.24 3.44
CA ILE A 112 -33.14 -1.08 3.22
C ILE A 112 -32.84 -0.90 1.74
N GLU A 113 -32.72 -1.99 0.98
CA GLU A 113 -32.66 -1.95 -0.49
C GLU A 113 -33.88 -1.23 -1.08
N LEU A 114 -35.09 -1.49 -0.58
CA LEU A 114 -36.28 -0.73 -0.98
C LEU A 114 -36.18 0.77 -0.61
N LEU A 115 -35.58 1.12 0.52
CA LEU A 115 -35.36 2.53 0.90
C LEU A 115 -34.29 3.21 0.04
N ILE A 116 -33.26 2.46 -0.39
CA ILE A 116 -32.26 2.93 -1.35
C ILE A 116 -32.94 3.30 -2.67
N ASP A 117 -33.83 2.44 -3.18
CA ASP A 117 -34.60 2.72 -4.40
C ASP A 117 -35.51 3.96 -4.24
N MET A 118 -35.90 4.28 -3.00
CA MET A 118 -36.66 5.49 -2.65
C MET A 118 -35.79 6.73 -2.39
N GLY A 119 -34.47 6.64 -2.57
CA GLY A 119 -33.55 7.78 -2.48
C GLY A 119 -32.84 7.95 -1.13
N LEU A 120 -32.77 6.91 -0.30
CA LEU A 120 -31.96 6.91 0.91
C LEU A 120 -30.47 7.11 0.57
N ASP A 121 -29.79 8.03 1.27
CA ASP A 121 -28.40 8.39 0.96
C ASP A 121 -27.37 7.68 1.83
N GLY A 122 -27.73 7.36 3.07
CA GLY A 122 -26.79 6.82 4.03
C GLY A 122 -27.44 5.94 5.09
N VAL A 123 -26.58 5.20 5.78
CA VAL A 123 -26.94 4.38 6.94
C VAL A 123 -25.93 4.60 8.06
N GLU A 124 -26.44 4.57 9.28
CA GLU A 124 -25.62 4.59 10.48
C GLU A 124 -24.98 3.21 10.70
N VAL A 125 -23.66 3.13 10.53
CA VAL A 125 -22.87 1.88 10.63
C VAL A 125 -22.03 1.80 11.89
N ILE A 126 -22.02 2.87 12.69
CA ILE A 126 -21.39 2.95 14.00
C ILE A 126 -22.48 3.45 14.95
N HIS A 127 -22.99 2.54 15.78
CA HIS A 127 -24.04 2.81 16.76
C HIS A 127 -23.72 2.02 18.05
N PRO A 128 -24.02 2.52 19.26
CA PRO A 128 -23.71 1.82 20.51
C PRO A 128 -24.30 0.41 20.63
N CYS A 129 -25.43 0.16 19.97
CA CYS A 129 -26.09 -1.16 19.96
C CYS A 129 -25.44 -2.16 18.99
N LEU A 130 -24.53 -1.74 18.11
CA LEU A 130 -23.87 -2.60 17.14
C LEU A 130 -22.57 -3.19 17.69
N THR A 131 -22.45 -4.52 17.70
CA THR A 131 -21.16 -5.19 17.93
C THR A 131 -20.16 -4.89 16.81
N LYS A 132 -18.85 -5.04 17.06
CA LYS A 132 -17.82 -4.85 16.01
C LYS A 132 -18.08 -5.69 14.76
N LYS A 133 -18.58 -6.92 14.93
CA LYS A 133 -18.94 -7.83 13.83
C LYS A 133 -20.11 -7.28 13.00
N GLU A 134 -21.12 -6.73 13.64
CA GLU A 134 -22.27 -6.13 12.96
C GLU A 134 -21.90 -4.80 12.30
N GLN A 135 -21.07 -3.97 12.93
CA GLN A 135 -20.53 -2.76 12.30
C GLN A 135 -19.78 -3.10 11.00
N ILE A 136 -18.96 -4.16 10.98
CA ILE A 136 -18.29 -4.63 9.75
C ILE A 136 -19.31 -5.04 8.70
N LYS A 137 -20.33 -5.82 9.06
CA LYS A 137 -21.41 -6.23 8.14
C LYS A 137 -22.14 -5.02 7.54
N TRP A 138 -22.52 -4.05 8.38
CA TRP A 138 -23.20 -2.83 7.94
C TRP A 138 -22.31 -1.94 7.08
N LYS A 139 -21.02 -1.82 7.41
CA LYS A 139 -20.03 -1.13 6.55
C LYS A 139 -19.90 -1.78 5.19
N MET A 140 -19.86 -3.11 5.13
CA MET A 140 -19.83 -3.86 3.86
C MET A 140 -21.12 -3.66 3.06
N PHE A 141 -22.28 -3.76 3.72
CA PHE A 141 -23.58 -3.52 3.10
C PHE A 141 -23.69 -2.10 2.53
N ALA A 142 -23.40 -1.07 3.33
CA ALA A 142 -23.44 0.32 2.90
C ALA A 142 -22.53 0.57 1.68
N ARG A 143 -21.31 0.01 1.70
CA ARG A 143 -20.36 0.12 0.59
C ARG A 143 -20.86 -0.57 -0.68
N LYS A 144 -21.39 -1.80 -0.57
CA LYS A 144 -22.00 -2.54 -1.68
C LYS A 144 -23.10 -1.71 -2.37
N HIS A 145 -23.94 -1.06 -1.58
CA HIS A 145 -25.07 -0.27 -2.06
C HIS A 145 -24.77 1.21 -2.25
N ARG A 146 -23.49 1.61 -2.23
CA ARG A 146 -23.07 2.99 -2.50
C ARG A 146 -23.67 4.02 -1.54
N LEU A 147 -24.06 3.59 -0.34
CA LEU A 147 -24.57 4.44 0.74
C LEU A 147 -23.43 5.15 1.46
N LEU A 148 -23.71 6.36 1.94
CA LEU A 148 -22.85 7.08 2.86
C LEU A 148 -22.81 6.37 4.21
N LEU A 149 -21.60 6.28 4.77
CA LEU A 149 -21.34 5.64 6.05
C LEU A 149 -21.45 6.72 7.15
N PHE A 150 -22.47 6.64 7.98
CA PHE A 150 -22.66 7.55 9.10
C PHE A 150 -22.35 6.86 10.43
N GLY A 151 -21.96 7.65 11.43
CA GLY A 151 -21.85 7.20 12.81
C GLY A 151 -22.47 8.26 13.71
N GLY A 152 -23.46 7.89 14.49
CA GLY A 152 -24.13 8.76 15.43
C GLY A 152 -23.76 8.39 16.86
N SER A 153 -23.59 9.43 17.66
CA SER A 153 -23.38 9.34 19.09
C SER A 153 -24.74 9.35 19.79
N ASN A 154 -25.58 8.33 19.58
CA ASN A 154 -26.84 8.18 20.33
C ASN A 154 -26.53 7.89 21.83
N PHE A 155 -26.00 8.89 22.55
CA PHE A 155 -25.81 8.89 23.99
C PHE A 155 -27.10 9.36 24.64
N GLN A 156 -28.08 8.47 24.73
CA GLN A 156 -29.14 8.59 25.73
C GLN A 156 -28.77 7.68 26.91
N GLY A 157 -28.00 8.19 27.88
CA GLY A 157 -27.60 7.43 29.06
C GLY A 157 -26.27 7.87 29.70
N SER A 158 -26.11 7.57 31.00
CA SER A 158 -25.06 8.07 31.90
C SER A 158 -23.64 7.49 31.70
N SER A 159 -23.41 6.61 30.72
CA SER A 159 -22.12 5.95 30.51
C SER A 159 -21.29 6.64 29.41
N ILE A 160 -20.28 7.42 29.80
CA ILE A 160 -19.28 7.99 28.89
C ILE A 160 -18.23 6.93 28.57
N ASN A 161 -18.07 6.55 27.31
CA ASN A 161 -16.95 5.74 26.85
C ASN A 161 -16.08 6.59 25.91
N ASN A 162 -14.86 6.93 26.35
CA ASN A 162 -13.92 7.85 25.70
C ASN A 162 -13.27 7.29 24.40
N SER A 163 -13.81 6.23 23.81
CA SER A 163 -13.17 5.43 22.75
C SER A 163 -13.93 5.38 21.42
N ILE A 164 -14.97 6.22 21.24
CA ILE A 164 -15.82 6.16 20.04
C ILE A 164 -15.21 6.95 18.89
N LEU A 165 -14.89 6.22 17.81
CA LEU A 165 -14.53 6.77 16.51
C LEU A 165 -15.79 7.31 15.83
N LEU A 166 -15.90 8.63 15.68
CA LEU A 166 -16.91 9.26 14.82
C LEU A 166 -16.58 8.90 13.36
N GLY A 167 -17.55 8.40 12.59
CA GLY A 167 -17.31 7.71 11.31
C GLY A 167 -16.52 8.51 10.25
N LEU A 168 -15.86 7.78 9.35
CA LEU A 168 -15.14 8.33 8.18
C LEU A 168 -16.04 8.27 6.93
N GLY A 169 -16.44 9.43 6.41
CA GLY A 169 -17.15 9.56 5.14
C GLY A 169 -16.17 9.64 3.97
N HIS A 170 -16.32 8.75 2.97
CA HIS A 170 -15.56 8.76 1.72
C HIS A 170 -16.51 8.97 0.53
N ARG A 171 -16.67 10.20 0.04
CA ARG A 171 -17.18 10.48 -1.33
C ARG A 171 -17.04 11.93 -1.78
N ASN A 172 -16.75 12.09 -3.07
CA ASN A 172 -16.92 13.34 -3.84
C ASN A 172 -18.41 13.71 -3.94
N LEU A 173 -18.82 14.76 -3.21
CA LEU A 173 -20.12 15.41 -3.35
C LEU A 173 -20.15 16.20 -4.66
N LYS A 174 -20.48 15.55 -5.78
CA LYS A 174 -20.49 16.21 -7.09
C LYS A 174 -21.72 17.09 -7.38
N ASN A 175 -22.71 17.19 -6.49
CA ASN A 175 -23.94 17.97 -6.74
C ASN A 175 -24.50 18.69 -5.49
N VAL A 176 -23.64 19.12 -4.57
CA VAL A 176 -24.02 20.12 -3.56
C VAL A 176 -23.06 21.28 -3.77
N ASP A 177 -23.58 22.44 -4.17
CA ASP A 177 -22.79 23.67 -4.35
C ASP A 177 -22.15 24.07 -3.02
N VAL A 178 -20.95 23.56 -2.79
CA VAL A 178 -20.01 24.07 -1.80
C VAL A 178 -18.97 24.86 -2.60
N PRO A 179 -18.88 26.19 -2.44
CA PRO A 179 -18.07 27.05 -3.32
C PRO A 179 -16.61 26.59 -3.37
N TYR A 180 -16.14 26.25 -4.56
CA TYR A 180 -14.83 25.68 -4.86
C TYR A 180 -13.67 26.71 -4.82
N GLY A 181 -13.77 27.70 -3.94
CA GLY A 181 -13.00 28.94 -4.05
C GLY A 181 -12.31 29.37 -2.76
N TYR A 182 -11.62 28.48 -2.04
CA TYR A 182 -10.63 28.87 -0.99
C TYR A 182 -9.53 27.80 -0.78
N PHE A 183 -9.20 27.02 -1.79
CA PHE A 183 -8.05 26.09 -1.75
C PHE A 183 -6.79 26.72 -2.35
N THR A 184 -6.24 27.75 -1.71
CA THR A 184 -4.83 28.15 -1.88
C THR A 184 -4.38 29.04 -0.72
N ARG A 185 -3.36 28.55 0.02
CA ARG A 185 -2.60 29.20 1.12
C ARG A 185 -3.31 29.34 2.48
N GLY A 186 -2.76 28.66 3.49
CA GLY A 186 -3.16 28.75 4.90
C GLY A 186 -3.07 27.41 5.63
N ILE A 187 -1.87 26.86 5.85
CA ILE A 187 -1.17 26.86 7.16
C ILE A 187 -1.77 25.79 8.11
N LEU A 188 -1.15 24.61 8.13
CA LEU A 188 -0.21 24.15 9.17
C LEU A 188 -0.89 23.95 10.52
N GLY A 189 -1.16 22.69 10.85
CA GLY A 189 -1.64 22.36 12.20
C GLY A 189 -2.28 21.00 12.38
N ILE A 190 -1.98 19.97 11.57
CA ILE A 190 -2.36 18.61 11.93
C ILE A 190 -1.34 18.12 12.97
N LYS A 191 -1.65 18.37 14.24
CA LYS A 191 -1.09 17.55 15.31
C LYS A 191 -1.69 16.16 15.12
N GLN A 192 -0.80 15.20 14.83
CA GLN A 192 -1.00 13.79 15.17
C GLN A 192 -1.71 13.71 16.53
N ALA A 193 -2.62 12.75 16.70
CA ALA A 193 -3.21 12.45 18.00
C ALA A 193 -2.12 12.53 19.09
N PRO A 194 -2.36 13.22 20.22
CA PRO A 194 -1.33 13.40 21.23
C PRO A 194 -0.69 12.06 21.53
N LEU A 195 0.64 12.02 21.39
CA LEU A 195 1.51 10.96 21.90
C LEU A 195 0.90 10.53 23.24
N MET A 196 0.39 9.30 23.32
CA MET A 196 -0.18 8.80 24.56
C MET A 196 0.85 8.98 25.67
N GLU A 197 0.42 9.65 26.75
CA GLU A 197 1.20 9.81 27.97
C GLU A 197 1.67 8.43 28.46
N GLY A 198 2.98 8.34 28.72
CA GLY A 198 3.71 7.07 28.89
C GLY A 198 5.01 6.99 28.08
N VAL A 199 5.46 8.11 27.49
CA VAL A 199 6.74 8.21 26.80
C VAL A 199 7.87 7.85 27.77
N THR A 200 8.55 6.75 27.48
CA THR A 200 9.91 6.52 27.99
C THR A 200 10.71 7.77 27.70
N ASP A 201 11.15 8.45 28.74
CA ASP A 201 11.98 9.63 28.62
C ASP A 201 13.26 9.26 27.84
N VAL A 202 13.25 9.52 26.53
CA VAL A 202 14.34 9.12 25.62
C VAL A 202 15.67 9.74 26.01
N THR A 203 15.66 10.78 26.86
CA THR A 203 16.86 11.38 27.42
C THR A 203 17.61 10.42 28.34
N LYS A 204 16.92 9.42 28.92
CA LYS A 204 17.50 8.39 29.79
C LYS A 204 18.18 7.25 29.04
N LEU A 205 18.01 7.16 27.72
CA LEU A 205 18.72 6.17 26.90
C LEU A 205 20.19 6.57 26.77
N THR A 206 21.08 5.60 26.88
CA THR A 206 22.49 5.74 26.53
C THR A 206 22.67 6.10 25.06
N LEU A 207 23.84 6.64 24.69
CA LEU A 207 24.14 6.96 23.29
C LEU A 207 24.10 5.69 22.42
N GLU A 208 24.63 4.59 22.94
CA GLU A 208 24.61 3.26 22.32
C GLU A 208 23.18 2.80 22.02
N GLU A 209 22.27 2.90 23.00
CA GLU A 209 20.85 2.55 22.80
C GLU A 209 20.18 3.45 21.76
N LYS A 210 20.48 4.76 21.78
CA LYS A 210 19.96 5.71 20.78
C LYS A 210 20.48 5.39 19.37
N LEU A 211 21.76 5.05 19.23
CA LEU A 211 22.38 4.65 17.96
C LEU A 211 21.73 3.37 17.40
N GLY A 212 21.42 2.40 18.26
CA GLY A 212 20.69 1.20 17.87
C GLY A 212 19.24 1.43 17.40
N LEU A 213 18.66 2.59 17.70
CA LEU A 213 17.33 2.96 17.19
C LEU A 213 17.38 3.61 15.81
N ILE A 214 18.49 4.25 15.43
CA ILE A 214 18.57 5.06 14.22
C ILE A 214 19.36 4.40 13.09
N ILE A 215 20.03 3.28 13.36
CA ILE A 215 20.73 2.50 12.34
C ILE A 215 19.94 1.22 12.10
N LYS A 216 19.70 0.93 10.82
CA LYS A 216 18.97 -0.24 10.38
C LYS A 216 19.87 -1.16 9.56
N PRO A 217 20.56 -2.12 10.20
CA PRO A 217 21.35 -3.09 9.48
C PRO A 217 20.48 -4.20 8.86
N GLY A 218 20.75 -4.54 7.60
CA GLY A 218 20.38 -5.84 7.04
C GLY A 218 21.21 -6.93 7.69
N PHE A 219 20.58 -8.02 8.14
CA PHE A 219 21.29 -9.11 8.79
C PHE A 219 21.52 -10.29 7.86
N GLU A 220 22.71 -10.87 8.06
CA GLU A 220 23.16 -12.17 7.58
C GLU A 220 22.13 -13.27 7.88
N TRP A 221 21.81 -14.22 6.99
CA TRP A 221 21.24 -15.52 7.45
C TRP A 221 22.04 -16.72 6.89
N PRO A 222 22.23 -17.81 7.66
CA PRO A 222 21.89 -17.95 9.08
C PRO A 222 22.62 -16.93 9.91
N ILE A 223 21.98 -16.46 10.99
CA ILE A 223 22.76 -15.86 12.07
C ILE A 223 23.52 -17.03 12.64
N VAL A 224 24.69 -17.25 12.05
CA VAL A 224 25.70 -18.06 12.68
C VAL A 224 25.86 -17.36 14.02
N ASN A 225 25.60 -18.08 15.09
CA ASN A 225 25.68 -17.57 16.45
C ASN A 225 27.15 -17.30 16.81
N ASP A 226 27.86 -16.58 15.95
CA ASP A 226 29.22 -16.14 16.12
C ASP A 226 29.23 -14.84 16.93
N LYS A 227 30.43 -14.52 17.44
CA LYS A 227 30.62 -13.37 18.33
C LYS A 227 30.34 -12.04 17.61
N GLU A 228 30.39 -12.00 16.28
CA GLU A 228 30.25 -10.79 15.50
C GLU A 228 28.79 -10.41 15.31
N ASP A 229 27.90 -11.36 15.00
CA ASP A 229 26.46 -11.12 14.95
C ASP A 229 25.90 -10.77 16.33
N GLN A 230 26.34 -11.44 17.40
CA GLN A 230 26.00 -11.05 18.77
C GLN A 230 26.49 -9.64 19.10
N ARG A 231 27.69 -9.26 18.63
CA ARG A 231 28.22 -7.91 18.80
C ARG A 231 27.38 -6.89 18.02
N LEU A 232 27.00 -7.16 16.77
CA LEU A 232 26.15 -6.29 15.97
C LEU A 232 24.76 -6.15 16.61
N ILE A 233 24.16 -7.25 17.06
CA ILE A 233 22.90 -7.28 17.80
C ILE A 233 22.99 -6.47 19.10
N ASN A 234 24.08 -6.58 19.85
CA ASN A 234 24.32 -5.80 21.07
C ASN A 234 24.63 -4.32 20.77
N THR A 235 25.22 -4.00 19.61
CA THR A 235 25.65 -2.65 19.23
C THR A 235 24.53 -1.83 18.58
N PHE A 236 23.77 -2.46 17.69
CA PHE A 236 22.69 -1.82 16.92
C PHE A 236 21.31 -2.10 17.50
N GLY A 237 21.24 -2.92 18.56
CA GLY A 237 19.97 -3.43 19.04
C GLY A 237 19.31 -4.38 18.05
N ILE A 238 18.24 -4.99 18.54
CA ILE A 238 17.54 -6.09 17.89
C ILE A 238 16.32 -5.58 17.08
N GLY A 239 16.11 -4.26 17.10
CA GLY A 239 14.80 -3.66 16.89
C GLY A 239 14.40 -3.43 15.45
N LEU A 240 15.30 -3.60 14.47
CA LEU A 240 15.08 -3.18 13.08
C LEU A 240 15.82 -4.08 12.08
N ASN A 241 15.55 -5.38 12.06
CA ASN A 241 16.27 -6.27 11.14
C ASN A 241 15.58 -6.26 9.76
N LYS A 242 16.32 -6.43 8.67
CA LYS A 242 15.74 -6.65 7.32
C LYS A 242 15.86 -8.13 6.99
N ILE A 243 14.76 -8.76 6.60
CA ILE A 243 14.81 -10.10 5.98
C ILE A 243 15.31 -9.95 4.54
N ASN A 244 16.32 -10.73 4.18
CA ASN A 244 16.85 -10.82 2.83
C ASN A 244 16.32 -12.08 2.12
N LYS A 245 16.03 -11.92 0.83
CA LYS A 245 15.27 -12.87 0.01
C LYS A 245 15.86 -14.29 -0.07
N ASP A 246 17.17 -14.41 -0.21
CA ASP A 246 17.79 -15.72 -0.50
C ASP A 246 18.17 -16.53 0.75
N ARG A 247 17.78 -16.09 1.95
CA ARG A 247 18.41 -16.61 3.16
C ARG A 247 17.44 -17.29 4.13
N ILE A 248 16.28 -16.70 4.41
CA ILE A 248 15.24 -17.41 5.18
C ILE A 248 14.42 -18.26 4.20
N THR A 249 14.52 -19.58 4.33
CA THR A 249 13.91 -20.54 3.40
C THR A 249 12.58 -21.09 3.88
N ASP A 250 12.22 -20.88 5.15
CA ASP A 250 11.04 -21.45 5.79
C ASP A 250 10.62 -20.68 7.06
N ILE A 251 9.38 -20.96 7.51
CA ILE A 251 8.73 -20.31 8.64
C ILE A 251 9.40 -20.65 9.98
N ASP A 252 9.83 -21.91 10.16
CA ASP A 252 10.34 -22.39 11.45
C ASP A 252 11.66 -21.68 11.82
N LYS A 253 12.53 -21.48 10.83
CA LYS A 253 13.76 -20.69 11.00
C LYS A 253 13.46 -19.23 11.33
N LEU A 254 12.50 -18.61 10.65
CA LEU A 254 12.09 -17.23 10.93
C LEU A 254 11.54 -17.08 12.36
N GLN A 255 10.66 -17.98 12.78
CA GLN A 255 10.05 -17.93 14.11
C GLN A 255 11.07 -18.22 15.22
N SER A 256 11.99 -19.17 15.01
CA SER A 256 13.08 -19.44 15.94
C SER A 256 13.96 -18.22 16.13
N TYR A 257 14.30 -17.55 15.03
CA TYR A 257 15.08 -16.32 15.05
C TYR A 257 14.39 -15.19 15.80
N LEU A 258 13.14 -14.91 15.43
CA LEU A 258 12.36 -13.87 16.09
C LEU A 258 12.16 -14.15 17.58
N SER A 259 11.98 -15.42 17.96
CA SER A 259 11.89 -15.81 19.37
C SER A 259 13.17 -15.50 20.13
N TYR A 260 14.33 -15.85 19.57
CA TYR A 260 15.63 -15.52 20.16
C TYR A 260 15.76 -14.00 20.37
N ILE A 261 15.54 -13.25 19.29
CA ILE A 261 15.59 -11.78 19.24
C ILE A 261 14.65 -11.12 20.26
N ILE A 262 13.41 -11.60 20.36
CA ILE A 262 12.45 -11.11 21.36
C ILE A 262 12.93 -11.37 22.78
N ASN A 263 13.48 -12.56 23.05
CA ASN A 263 13.91 -12.96 24.40
C ASN A 263 15.13 -12.15 24.90
N ILE A 264 16.02 -11.73 24.01
CA ILE A 264 17.19 -10.91 24.37
C ILE A 264 16.93 -9.40 24.27
N SER A 265 15.74 -8.97 23.81
CA SER A 265 15.41 -7.54 23.69
C SER A 265 14.67 -7.02 24.92
N SER A 266 15.14 -5.92 25.49
CA SER A 266 14.46 -5.18 26.56
C SER A 266 13.30 -4.29 26.06
N VAL A 267 13.08 -4.25 24.74
CA VAL A 267 12.20 -3.30 24.06
C VAL A 267 11.45 -3.97 22.90
N PRO A 268 10.24 -3.50 22.50
CA PRO A 268 9.45 -4.13 21.45
C PRO A 268 10.20 -4.24 20.12
N VAL A 269 10.30 -5.45 19.59
CA VAL A 269 11.05 -5.76 18.37
C VAL A 269 10.24 -5.38 17.14
N MET A 270 10.89 -4.81 16.13
CA MET A 270 10.30 -4.65 14.80
C MET A 270 11.17 -5.31 13.73
N LEU A 271 10.59 -6.25 12.99
CA LEU A 271 11.23 -6.85 11.83
C LEU A 271 10.69 -6.22 10.56
N THR A 272 11.60 -5.87 9.64
CA THR A 272 11.24 -5.30 8.34
C THR A 272 11.46 -6.24 7.17
N ILE A 273 10.70 -6.00 6.11
CA ILE A 273 10.75 -6.79 4.88
C ILE A 273 10.41 -5.92 3.66
N ASN A 274 10.80 -6.34 2.45
CA ASN A 274 10.18 -5.87 1.21
C ASN A 274 9.20 -6.93 0.71
N GLN A 275 7.92 -6.77 1.04
CA GLN A 275 6.85 -7.63 0.54
C GLN A 275 5.83 -6.76 -0.22
N GLU A 276 6.13 -6.41 -1.47
CA GLU A 276 5.29 -5.54 -2.30
C GLU A 276 4.12 -6.30 -2.94
N GLY A 277 4.25 -7.62 -3.10
CA GLY A 277 3.45 -8.39 -4.05
C GLY A 277 4.03 -8.30 -5.47
N GLY A 278 3.63 -9.23 -6.35
CA GLY A 278 4.14 -9.29 -7.72
C GLY A 278 5.67 -9.36 -7.79
N ARG A 279 6.33 -8.43 -8.49
CA ARG A 279 7.74 -8.60 -8.83
C ARG A 279 8.72 -8.68 -7.65
N LEU A 280 8.48 -7.95 -6.55
CA LEU A 280 9.41 -7.90 -5.41
C LEU A 280 8.77 -8.46 -4.15
N ASN A 281 9.18 -9.68 -3.81
CA ASN A 281 8.84 -10.35 -2.57
C ASN A 281 10.10 -10.95 -1.94
N THR A 282 10.22 -10.74 -0.64
CA THR A 282 11.28 -11.37 0.16
C THR A 282 10.85 -12.75 0.62
N ILE A 283 9.57 -12.95 0.97
CA ILE A 283 9.01 -14.27 1.25
C ILE A 283 8.27 -14.73 -0.01
N ASP A 284 8.77 -15.81 -0.61
CA ASP A 284 8.23 -16.47 -1.80
C ASP A 284 8.19 -18.00 -1.67
N TRP A 285 8.11 -18.51 -0.44
CA TRP A 285 8.04 -19.94 -0.15
C TRP A 285 6.75 -20.57 -0.69
N GLU A 286 6.80 -21.88 -0.95
CA GLU A 286 5.68 -22.64 -1.51
C GLU A 286 4.38 -22.52 -0.69
N ASN A 287 4.51 -22.40 0.63
CA ASN A 287 3.39 -22.25 1.56
C ASN A 287 3.08 -20.79 1.92
N PHE A 288 3.45 -19.80 1.09
CA PHE A 288 3.08 -18.41 1.27
C PHE A 288 2.29 -17.91 0.06
N ILE A 289 1.06 -17.43 0.28
CA ILE A 289 0.25 -16.91 -0.83
C ILE A 289 0.81 -15.58 -1.32
N LEU A 290 1.19 -15.55 -2.60
CA LEU A 290 1.65 -14.36 -3.31
C LEU A 290 0.50 -13.67 -4.06
N PHE A 291 0.46 -12.35 -3.97
CA PHE A 291 -0.49 -11.51 -4.70
C PHE A 291 0.10 -11.03 -6.03
N ALA A 292 -0.77 -10.79 -7.01
CA ALA A 292 -0.40 -10.42 -8.39
C ALA A 292 0.45 -9.14 -8.53
N GLY A 293 0.48 -8.28 -7.50
CA GLY A 293 1.34 -7.10 -7.41
C GLY A 293 0.67 -5.79 -7.81
N ASN A 294 1.41 -4.69 -7.63
CA ASN A 294 0.87 -3.33 -7.74
C ASN A 294 0.31 -3.03 -9.13
N ARG A 295 1.00 -3.43 -10.21
CA ARG A 295 0.49 -3.18 -11.56
C ARG A 295 -0.81 -3.92 -11.86
N ALA A 296 -0.95 -5.16 -11.38
CA ALA A 296 -2.19 -5.92 -11.50
C ALA A 296 -3.34 -5.24 -10.74
N ILE A 297 -3.08 -4.76 -9.53
CA ILE A 297 -4.05 -3.97 -8.73
C ILE A 297 -4.37 -2.65 -9.45
N GLY A 298 -3.39 -2.03 -10.08
CA GLY A 298 -3.54 -0.81 -10.88
C GLY A 298 -4.42 -1.00 -12.12
N ALA A 299 -4.30 -2.14 -12.81
CA ALA A 299 -5.16 -2.50 -13.93
C ALA A 299 -6.64 -2.63 -13.50
N LEU A 300 -6.89 -3.14 -12.29
CA LEU A 300 -8.22 -3.22 -11.70
C LEU A 300 -8.78 -1.87 -11.27
N ASN A 301 -7.92 -0.96 -10.82
CA ASN A 301 -8.28 0.37 -10.31
C ASN A 301 -9.41 0.32 -9.25
N ASP A 302 -9.29 -0.64 -8.34
CA ASP A 302 -10.27 -0.95 -7.28
C ASP A 302 -9.59 -0.75 -5.91
N ASP A 303 -9.91 0.35 -5.24
CA ASP A 303 -9.28 0.77 -3.98
C ASP A 303 -9.65 -0.14 -2.80
N MET A 304 -10.83 -0.74 -2.84
CA MET A 304 -11.23 -1.75 -1.86
C MET A 304 -10.41 -3.03 -2.02
N LEU A 305 -10.13 -3.47 -3.25
CA LEU A 305 -9.20 -4.58 -3.46
C LEU A 305 -7.77 -4.23 -3.00
N ALA A 306 -7.30 -3.01 -3.25
CA ALA A 306 -5.99 -2.57 -2.74
C ALA A 306 -5.92 -2.61 -1.21
N TYR A 307 -6.99 -2.18 -0.53
CA TYR A 307 -7.13 -2.30 0.93
C TYR A 307 -7.16 -3.76 1.38
N GLU A 308 -7.95 -4.63 0.74
CA GLU A 308 -8.03 -6.07 1.06
C GLU A 308 -6.68 -6.78 0.89
N VAL A 309 -5.90 -6.42 -0.13
CA VAL A 309 -4.52 -6.92 -0.31
C VAL A 309 -3.62 -6.41 0.80
N GLY A 310 -3.71 -5.13 1.16
CA GLY A 310 -2.98 -4.56 2.30
C GLY A 310 -3.29 -5.30 3.61
N VAL A 311 -4.57 -5.61 3.87
CA VAL A 311 -5.02 -6.42 5.00
C VAL A 311 -4.43 -7.82 4.94
N ALA A 312 -4.51 -8.50 3.80
CA ALA A 312 -4.04 -9.88 3.67
C ALA A 312 -2.53 -10.00 3.87
N ILE A 313 -1.74 -9.14 3.21
CA ILE A 313 -0.28 -9.09 3.41
C ILE A 313 0.04 -8.71 4.86
N GLY A 314 -0.69 -7.74 5.43
CA GLY A 314 -0.55 -7.36 6.84
C GLY A 314 -0.79 -8.53 7.80
N GLN A 315 -1.83 -9.34 7.59
CA GLN A 315 -2.12 -10.53 8.39
C GLN A 315 -1.05 -11.60 8.25
N GLN A 316 -0.61 -11.89 7.02
CA GLN A 316 0.46 -12.85 6.76
C GLN A 316 1.76 -12.43 7.46
N LEU A 317 2.21 -11.19 7.26
CA LEU A 317 3.42 -10.65 7.89
C LEU A 317 3.30 -10.64 9.41
N ARG A 318 2.16 -10.16 9.94
CA ARG A 318 1.92 -10.16 11.38
C ARG A 318 2.00 -11.57 11.93
N SER A 319 1.41 -12.58 11.28
CA SER A 319 1.47 -13.97 11.74
C SER A 319 2.88 -14.55 11.83
N LEU A 320 3.80 -14.00 11.03
CA LEU A 320 5.21 -14.35 11.05
C LEU A 320 6.03 -13.51 12.05
N GLY A 321 5.40 -12.61 12.81
CA GLY A 321 6.09 -11.68 13.71
C GLY A 321 6.79 -10.52 12.99
N ILE A 322 6.49 -10.29 11.72
CA ILE A 322 6.98 -9.15 10.94
C ILE A 322 6.02 -7.99 11.14
N THR A 323 6.54 -6.81 11.47
CA THR A 323 5.71 -5.68 11.92
C THR A 323 5.98 -4.38 11.17
N TRP A 324 6.85 -4.39 10.17
CA TRP A 324 7.10 -3.22 9.33
C TRP A 324 7.44 -3.59 7.89
N ASN A 325 6.53 -3.35 6.96
CA ASN A 325 6.76 -3.64 5.55
C ASN A 325 7.24 -2.38 4.83
N LEU A 326 8.30 -2.51 4.04
CA LEU A 326 8.81 -1.47 3.16
C LEU A 326 7.96 -1.41 1.88
N ALA A 327 6.65 -1.18 2.04
CA ALA A 327 5.65 -1.11 0.98
C ALA A 327 4.50 -0.18 1.42
N PRO A 328 3.75 0.44 0.51
CA PRO A 328 3.75 0.23 -0.94
C PRO A 328 4.63 1.21 -1.74
N VAL A 329 4.85 0.88 -3.01
CA VAL A 329 5.44 1.79 -4.00
C VAL A 329 4.41 2.86 -4.38
N CYS A 330 4.76 4.12 -4.17
CA CYS A 330 3.99 5.33 -4.44
C CYS A 330 4.51 6.09 -5.67
N ASP A 331 5.50 5.53 -6.38
CA ASP A 331 6.04 6.14 -7.60
C ASP A 331 5.01 6.14 -8.74
N VAL A 332 4.99 7.22 -9.52
CA VAL A 332 4.24 7.35 -10.76
C VAL A 332 5.13 6.93 -11.92
N LEU A 333 4.75 5.84 -12.60
CA LEU A 333 5.62 5.18 -13.58
C LEU A 333 5.78 6.00 -14.86
N ASP A 334 7.02 6.28 -15.25
CA ASP A 334 7.38 6.51 -16.65
C ASP A 334 7.54 5.14 -17.34
N PRO A 335 6.88 4.86 -18.48
CA PRO A 335 7.02 3.59 -19.19
C PRO A 335 8.46 3.19 -19.55
N ASN A 336 9.37 4.16 -19.65
CA ASN A 336 10.79 3.91 -19.95
C ASN A 336 11.64 3.66 -18.70
N ASN A 337 11.04 3.69 -17.50
CA ASN A 337 11.77 3.43 -16.26
C ASN A 337 12.38 2.02 -16.26
N PRO A 338 13.69 1.88 -16.02
CA PRO A 338 14.39 0.61 -16.23
C PRO A 338 14.26 -0.39 -15.09
N SER A 339 13.69 -0.02 -13.92
CA SER A 339 13.76 -0.86 -12.72
C SER A 339 12.47 -0.98 -11.89
N LEU A 340 11.55 -0.03 -12.00
CA LEU A 340 10.28 -0.08 -11.27
C LEU A 340 9.24 -0.92 -12.00
N GLY A 341 8.92 -0.58 -13.26
CA GLY A 341 7.95 -1.31 -14.08
C GLY A 341 6.70 -1.73 -13.30
N ASN A 342 6.43 -3.04 -13.25
CA ASN A 342 5.25 -3.60 -12.58
C ASN A 342 5.19 -3.43 -11.06
N ARG A 343 6.23 -2.88 -10.43
CA ARG A 343 6.21 -2.48 -9.02
C ARG A 343 5.36 -1.23 -8.79
N CYS A 344 5.13 -0.40 -9.80
CA CYS A 344 4.23 0.74 -9.71
C CYS A 344 2.78 0.34 -9.98
N PHE A 345 1.83 1.01 -9.32
CA PHE A 345 0.41 0.82 -9.61
C PHE A 345 0.04 1.34 -11.00
N SER A 346 0.46 2.55 -11.35
CA SER A 346 0.04 3.22 -12.59
C SER A 346 0.99 4.36 -12.99
N GLU A 347 0.83 4.83 -14.22
CA GLU A 347 1.33 6.10 -14.74
C GLU A 347 0.42 7.28 -14.35
N ASP A 348 -0.80 7.03 -13.85
CA ASP A 348 -1.72 8.07 -13.38
C ASP A 348 -1.51 8.36 -11.88
N PRO A 349 -1.05 9.56 -11.50
CA PRO A 349 -0.81 9.92 -10.11
C PRO A 349 -2.04 9.76 -9.20
N LYS A 350 -3.26 10.00 -9.72
CA LYS A 350 -4.48 9.89 -8.92
C LYS A 350 -4.80 8.43 -8.61
N LYS A 351 -4.56 7.52 -9.57
CA LYS A 351 -4.71 6.07 -9.34
C LYS A 351 -3.68 5.58 -8.34
N VAL A 352 -2.41 5.97 -8.50
CA VAL A 352 -1.35 5.58 -7.55
C VAL A 352 -1.71 6.06 -6.14
N ALA A 353 -2.15 7.31 -5.99
CA ALA A 353 -2.52 7.88 -4.70
C ALA A 353 -3.69 7.14 -4.03
N LEU A 354 -4.75 6.84 -4.79
CA LEU A 354 -5.91 6.09 -4.30
C LEU A 354 -5.53 4.68 -3.84
N LEU A 355 -4.81 3.93 -4.68
CA LEU A 355 -4.49 2.53 -4.41
C LEU A 355 -3.43 2.38 -3.31
N ALA A 356 -2.38 3.20 -3.34
CA ALA A 356 -1.34 3.16 -2.31
C ALA A 356 -1.88 3.55 -0.93
N SER A 357 -2.70 4.59 -0.83
CA SER A 357 -3.29 5.01 0.45
C SER A 357 -4.25 3.96 1.02
N SER A 358 -5.03 3.27 0.19
CA SER A 358 -5.88 2.15 0.62
C SER A 358 -5.08 0.94 1.08
N PHE A 359 -4.01 0.58 0.37
CA PHE A 359 -3.09 -0.47 0.78
C PHE A 359 -2.44 -0.16 2.14
N ILE A 360 -1.96 1.07 2.34
CA ILE A 360 -1.37 1.56 3.61
C ILE A 360 -2.36 1.36 4.76
N LYS A 361 -3.62 1.80 4.59
CA LYS A 361 -4.66 1.65 5.63
C LYS A 361 -4.89 0.18 5.98
N GLY A 362 -5.07 -0.67 4.96
CA GLY A 362 -5.32 -2.10 5.16
C GLY A 362 -4.21 -2.78 5.94
N MET A 363 -2.95 -2.50 5.59
CA MET A 363 -1.78 -3.08 6.24
C MET A 363 -1.59 -2.62 7.68
N GLN A 364 -1.71 -1.31 7.92
CA GLN A 364 -1.50 -0.73 9.25
C GLN A 364 -2.57 -1.16 10.26
N GLU A 365 -3.81 -1.38 9.81
CA GLU A 365 -4.89 -1.92 10.65
C GLU A 365 -4.61 -3.34 11.16
N GLN A 366 -3.70 -4.09 10.52
CA GLN A 366 -3.26 -5.42 10.98
C GLN A 366 -2.04 -5.36 11.92
N GLY A 367 -1.64 -4.16 12.35
CA GLY A 367 -0.48 -3.98 13.22
C GLY A 367 0.85 -4.15 12.49
N VAL A 368 0.90 -3.82 11.20
CA VAL A 368 2.14 -3.77 10.41
C VAL A 368 2.35 -2.36 9.87
N ALA A 369 3.45 -1.71 10.27
CA ALA A 369 3.80 -0.39 9.76
C ALA A 369 4.04 -0.43 8.24
N ALA A 370 3.55 0.56 7.51
CA ALA A 370 3.79 0.70 6.08
C ALA A 370 4.88 1.75 5.79
N THR A 371 5.50 1.65 4.61
CA THR A 371 6.49 2.60 4.10
C THR A 371 6.14 3.03 2.69
N ALA A 372 5.72 4.28 2.52
CA ALA A 372 5.57 4.86 1.18
C ALA A 372 6.95 5.14 0.57
N LYS A 373 7.17 4.72 -0.68
CA LYS A 373 8.48 4.83 -1.36
C LYS A 373 8.35 5.02 -2.88
N HIS A 374 9.29 5.64 -3.58
CA HIS A 374 10.57 6.16 -3.09
C HIS A 374 10.58 7.69 -3.24
N PHE A 375 10.43 8.42 -2.13
CA PHE A 375 10.29 9.88 -2.15
C PHE A 375 11.55 10.56 -2.72
N PRO A 376 11.45 11.60 -3.58
CA PRO A 376 10.24 12.31 -4.01
C PRO A 376 9.52 11.70 -5.23
N GLY A 377 9.99 10.57 -5.77
CA GLY A 377 9.37 9.90 -6.91
C GLY A 377 10.43 9.38 -7.88
N LEU A 378 10.75 8.09 -7.79
CA LEU A 378 11.76 7.42 -8.62
C LEU A 378 11.23 7.02 -10.00
N GLY A 379 9.91 7.10 -10.20
CA GLY A 379 9.20 6.61 -11.39
C GLY A 379 9.68 7.15 -12.74
N HIS A 380 10.34 8.31 -12.78
CA HIS A 380 10.85 8.94 -14.01
C HIS A 380 12.38 8.85 -14.14
N SER A 381 13.03 8.00 -13.34
CA SER A 381 14.46 7.74 -13.54
C SER A 381 14.72 6.97 -14.84
N ASN A 382 15.83 7.28 -15.49
CA ASN A 382 16.33 6.58 -16.69
C ASN A 382 17.42 5.54 -16.38
N VAL A 383 17.82 5.42 -15.11
CA VAL A 383 18.80 4.44 -14.61
C VAL A 383 18.24 3.72 -13.39
N ASP A 384 18.72 2.50 -13.15
CA ASP A 384 18.38 1.71 -11.96
C ASP A 384 19.13 2.27 -10.74
N SER A 385 18.37 2.73 -9.72
CA SER A 385 18.93 3.27 -8.47
C SER A 385 19.85 2.30 -7.75
N HIS A 386 19.69 0.99 -7.96
CA HIS A 386 20.56 -0.02 -7.34
C HIS A 386 21.95 -0.09 -7.99
N ILE A 387 22.15 0.53 -9.15
CA ILE A 387 23.40 0.47 -9.94
C ILE A 387 24.10 1.82 -9.94
N ASP A 388 23.34 2.90 -10.18
CA ASP A 388 23.85 4.27 -10.30
C ASP A 388 22.97 5.26 -9.50
N ILE A 389 23.40 6.51 -9.40
CA ILE A 389 22.62 7.61 -8.81
C ILE A 389 21.73 8.18 -9.93
N PRO A 390 20.41 8.01 -9.89
CA PRO A 390 19.55 8.59 -10.90
C PRO A 390 19.48 10.10 -10.75
N ILE A 391 19.44 10.81 -11.88
CA ILE A 391 19.39 12.26 -11.91
C ILE A 391 18.26 12.70 -12.85
N ILE A 392 17.31 13.45 -12.31
CA ILE A 392 16.24 14.09 -13.08
C ILE A 392 16.35 15.61 -12.99
N PRO A 393 15.93 16.35 -14.02
CA PRO A 393 15.95 17.81 -13.97
C PRO A 393 15.02 18.36 -12.87
N SER A 394 13.77 17.90 -12.85
CA SER A 394 12.74 18.37 -11.93
C SER A 394 11.73 17.27 -11.60
N ILE A 395 10.90 17.49 -10.57
CA ILE A 395 9.78 16.61 -10.20
C ILE A 395 8.46 17.36 -10.40
N SER A 396 7.51 16.72 -11.10
CA SER A 396 6.17 17.28 -11.26
C SER A 396 5.43 17.28 -9.91
N PRO A 397 4.72 18.36 -9.52
CA PRO A 397 3.86 18.35 -8.34
C PRO A 397 2.83 17.22 -8.35
N ALA A 398 2.39 16.78 -9.54
CA ALA A 398 1.48 15.66 -9.67
C ALA A 398 2.09 14.34 -9.16
N HIS A 399 3.39 14.13 -9.36
CA HIS A 399 4.08 12.92 -8.89
C HIS A 399 4.23 12.87 -7.37
N LEU A 400 4.01 13.98 -6.67
CA LEU A 400 4.00 14.05 -5.21
C LEU A 400 2.62 13.73 -4.60
N ILE A 401 1.55 13.73 -5.39
CA ILE A 401 0.18 13.44 -4.93
C ILE A 401 0.10 12.09 -4.18
N PRO A 402 0.71 10.99 -4.66
CA PRO A 402 0.69 9.73 -3.91
C PRO A 402 1.29 9.81 -2.51
N PHE A 403 2.38 10.57 -2.34
CA PHE A 403 3.00 10.77 -1.02
C PHE A 403 2.14 11.65 -0.11
N ILE A 404 1.48 12.67 -0.66
CA ILE A 404 0.52 13.51 0.07
C ILE A 404 -0.64 12.65 0.58
N GLU A 405 -1.22 11.79 -0.26
CA GLU A 405 -2.30 10.90 0.16
C GLU A 405 -1.83 9.79 1.11
N ALA A 406 -0.58 9.32 1.00
CA ALA A 406 0.02 8.43 1.98
C ALA A 406 0.15 9.09 3.36
N ILE A 407 0.58 10.37 3.42
CA ILE A 407 0.64 11.15 4.67
C ILE A 407 -0.76 11.32 5.27
N LYS A 408 -1.77 11.67 4.46
CA LYS A 408 -3.18 11.75 4.90
C LYS A 408 -3.74 10.40 5.37
N ALA A 409 -3.23 9.30 4.84
CA ALA A 409 -3.53 7.94 5.30
C ALA A 409 -2.77 7.55 6.58
N ASN A 410 -2.04 8.48 7.21
CA ASN A 410 -1.20 8.25 8.38
C ASN A 410 -0.14 7.16 8.14
N VAL A 411 0.53 7.19 6.98
CA VAL A 411 1.64 6.26 6.73
C VAL A 411 2.70 6.36 7.82
N SER A 412 3.12 5.21 8.36
CA SER A 412 4.06 5.14 9.48
C SER A 412 5.45 5.64 9.12
N SER A 413 5.89 5.41 7.88
CA SER A 413 7.22 5.78 7.42
C SER A 413 7.26 6.14 5.94
N ILE A 414 8.26 6.93 5.54
CA ILE A 414 8.54 7.26 4.14
C ILE A 414 10.01 6.96 3.86
N MET A 415 10.25 6.21 2.78
CA MET A 415 11.60 5.96 2.28
C MET A 415 12.00 7.06 1.30
N VAL A 416 13.13 7.71 1.55
CA VAL A 416 13.69 8.76 0.69
C VAL A 416 14.79 8.17 -0.19
N SER A 417 14.62 8.33 -1.50
CA SER A 417 15.44 7.71 -2.54
C SER A 417 16.84 8.29 -2.67
N ASN A 418 17.71 7.57 -3.37
CA ASN A 418 19.01 8.07 -3.82
C ASN A 418 18.96 8.97 -5.08
N LEU A 419 17.77 9.44 -5.48
CA LEU A 419 17.54 10.28 -6.66
C LEU A 419 18.05 11.72 -6.45
N ILE A 420 18.74 12.29 -7.43
CA ILE A 420 19.04 13.72 -7.50
C ILE A 420 17.95 14.41 -8.33
N VAL A 421 17.34 15.46 -7.76
CA VAL A 421 16.41 16.36 -8.46
C VAL A 421 17.12 17.71 -8.63
N LYS A 422 17.67 17.97 -9.82
CA LYS A 422 18.60 19.09 -10.06
C LYS A 422 18.04 20.45 -9.64
N ASP A 423 16.76 20.70 -9.93
CA ASP A 423 16.10 21.97 -9.64
C ASP A 423 15.87 22.21 -8.13
N ILE A 424 15.96 21.15 -7.31
CA ILE A 424 15.88 21.26 -5.85
C ILE A 424 17.29 21.32 -5.27
N ASP A 425 18.09 20.28 -5.52
CA ASP A 425 19.45 20.13 -5.04
C ASP A 425 20.28 19.38 -6.09
N PRO A 426 21.16 20.05 -6.82
CA PRO A 426 21.93 19.43 -7.90
C PRO A 426 23.13 18.62 -7.39
N PHE A 427 23.45 18.69 -6.08
CA PHE A 427 24.66 18.09 -5.52
C PHE A 427 24.38 16.81 -4.76
N TYR A 428 23.24 16.73 -4.08
CA TYR A 428 22.94 15.63 -3.17
C TYR A 428 21.72 14.82 -3.60
N PRO A 429 21.74 13.49 -3.42
CA PRO A 429 20.54 12.68 -3.55
C PRO A 429 19.52 13.10 -2.50
N ALA A 430 18.25 12.81 -2.75
CA ALA A 430 17.12 13.23 -1.92
C ALA A 430 17.32 12.92 -0.42
N PHE A 431 17.86 11.75 -0.07
CA PHE A 431 18.09 11.38 1.35
C PHE A 431 19.24 12.17 2.03
N MET A 432 20.12 12.82 1.26
CA MET A 432 21.19 13.72 1.74
C MET A 432 20.88 15.20 1.54
N SER A 433 19.76 15.53 0.87
CA SER A 433 19.38 16.90 0.57
C SER A 433 18.52 17.48 1.68
N LYS A 434 19.05 18.50 2.38
CA LYS A 434 18.28 19.24 3.40
C LYS A 434 17.01 19.84 2.81
N LYS A 435 17.04 20.33 1.57
CA LYS A 435 15.86 20.93 0.92
C LYS A 435 14.75 19.92 0.70
N VAL A 436 15.09 18.71 0.24
CA VAL A 436 14.10 17.64 0.04
C VAL A 436 13.53 17.15 1.37
N ILE A 437 14.37 17.01 2.40
CA ILE A 437 13.93 16.60 3.74
C ILE A 437 13.08 17.69 4.41
N ASP A 438 13.47 18.96 4.32
CA ASP A 438 12.69 20.09 4.82
C ASP A 438 11.34 20.14 4.11
N TYR A 439 11.29 19.93 2.80
CA TYR A 439 10.03 19.88 2.06
C TYR A 439 9.11 18.75 2.57
N LEU A 440 9.65 17.56 2.82
CA LEU A 440 8.88 16.46 3.39
C LEU A 440 8.38 16.76 4.81
N ARG A 441 9.23 17.34 5.66
CA ARG A 441 8.92 17.61 7.07
C ARG A 441 8.02 18.82 7.29
N GLN A 442 8.34 19.93 6.65
CA GLN A 442 7.78 21.25 6.91
C GLN A 442 6.63 21.54 5.95
N ASP A 443 6.85 21.41 4.64
CA ASP A 443 5.83 21.73 3.63
C ASP A 443 4.75 20.65 3.53
N LEU A 444 5.13 19.37 3.53
CA LEU A 444 4.18 18.25 3.50
C LEU A 444 3.71 17.80 4.90
N GLY A 445 4.33 18.30 5.97
CA GLY A 445 3.91 18.03 7.35
C GLY A 445 4.10 16.57 7.80
N PHE A 446 5.03 15.82 7.22
CA PHE A 446 5.25 14.43 7.58
C PHE A 446 5.95 14.29 8.94
N ASN A 447 5.24 13.73 9.93
CA ASN A 447 5.74 13.53 11.29
C ASN A 447 6.18 12.09 11.62
N GLY A 448 5.97 11.15 10.69
CA GLY A 448 6.38 9.75 10.85
C GLY A 448 7.89 9.55 10.67
N VAL A 449 8.32 8.30 10.52
CA VAL A 449 9.74 7.97 10.37
C VAL A 449 10.22 8.22 8.93
N ILE A 450 11.28 9.02 8.75
CA ILE A 450 12.02 9.08 7.49
C ILE A 450 13.14 8.04 7.53
N ILE A 451 13.10 7.12 6.58
CA ILE A 451 14.15 6.12 6.38
C ILE A 451 14.86 6.39 5.05
N THR A 452 16.18 6.24 5.00
CA THR A 452 16.91 6.32 3.72
C THR A 452 16.60 5.11 2.84
N GLU A 453 16.73 5.25 1.52
CA GLU A 453 17.06 4.09 0.68
C GLU A 453 18.42 3.51 1.11
N ASN A 454 18.76 2.32 0.60
CA ASN A 454 19.97 1.63 1.00
C ASN A 454 21.22 2.46 0.65
N ILE A 455 22.01 2.83 1.67
CA ILE A 455 23.20 3.66 1.48
C ILE A 455 24.44 2.86 1.03
N SER A 456 24.38 1.53 1.03
CA SER A 456 25.52 0.65 0.68
C SER A 456 25.76 0.50 -0.82
N ILE A 457 25.12 1.32 -1.66
CA ILE A 457 25.28 1.26 -3.12
C ILE A 457 26.67 1.79 -3.49
N PRO A 458 27.53 1.02 -4.20
CA PRO A 458 28.95 1.37 -4.40
C PRO A 458 29.20 2.75 -5.02
N ILE A 459 28.32 3.21 -5.91
CA ILE A 459 28.46 4.52 -6.56
C ILE A 459 28.36 5.68 -5.57
N LEU A 460 27.56 5.56 -4.50
CA LEU A 460 27.43 6.60 -3.49
C LEU A 460 28.79 6.85 -2.83
N ASN A 461 29.52 5.79 -2.49
CA ASN A 461 30.83 5.91 -1.88
C ASN A 461 31.86 6.56 -2.83
N LYS A 462 31.76 6.26 -4.13
CA LYS A 462 32.63 6.84 -5.15
C LYS A 462 32.41 8.34 -5.31
N VAL A 463 31.18 8.81 -5.18
CA VAL A 463 30.80 10.22 -5.39
C VAL A 463 30.93 11.05 -4.11
N TYR A 464 30.50 10.53 -2.96
CA TYR A 464 30.37 11.28 -1.70
C TYR A 464 31.39 10.88 -0.62
N GLY A 465 32.29 9.95 -0.93
CA GLY A 465 33.30 9.44 -0.01
C GLY A 465 32.81 8.29 0.86
N ASP A 466 33.53 7.99 1.95
CA ASP A 466 33.23 6.82 2.79
C ASP A 466 31.77 6.79 3.30
N ILE A 467 31.20 5.59 3.42
CA ILE A 467 29.81 5.33 3.84
C ILE A 467 29.44 6.02 5.16
N GLY A 468 30.40 6.19 6.07
CA GLY A 468 30.19 6.94 7.31
C GLY A 468 29.87 8.42 7.07
N LYS A 469 30.51 9.06 6.08
CA LYS A 469 30.21 10.46 5.70
C LYS A 469 28.81 10.59 5.13
N ILE A 470 28.39 9.62 4.30
CA ILE A 470 27.04 9.56 3.73
C ILE A 470 25.99 9.41 4.83
N ALA A 471 26.20 8.48 5.76
CA ALA A 471 25.29 8.25 6.88
C ALA A 471 25.16 9.48 7.79
N VAL A 472 26.30 10.09 8.17
CA VAL A 472 26.32 11.31 9.00
C VAL A 472 25.55 12.43 8.31
N ARG A 473 25.80 12.65 7.02
CA ARG A 473 25.11 13.69 6.25
C ARG A 473 23.61 13.43 6.18
N ALA A 474 23.19 12.22 5.83
CA ALA A 474 21.77 11.85 5.74
C ALA A 474 21.03 12.06 7.07
N PHE A 475 21.66 11.66 8.18
CA PHE A 475 21.08 11.84 9.51
C PHE A 475 21.01 13.31 9.92
N GLU A 476 22.10 14.04 9.71
CA GLU A 476 22.24 15.48 9.99
C GLU A 476 21.15 16.29 9.29
N VAL A 477 20.80 15.98 8.04
CA VAL A 477 19.76 16.71 7.29
C VAL A 477 18.33 16.33 7.64
N GLY A 478 18.10 15.25 8.39
CA GLY A 478 16.79 14.92 8.94
C GLY A 478 16.26 13.50 8.70
N ALA A 479 17.04 12.58 8.12
CA ALA A 479 16.66 11.16 8.10
C ALA A 479 16.67 10.58 9.52
N ASP A 480 15.62 9.86 9.93
CA ASP A 480 15.56 9.26 11.27
C ASP A 480 16.27 7.91 11.34
N ILE A 481 16.20 7.13 10.24
CA ILE A 481 16.81 5.81 10.14
C ILE A 481 17.72 5.72 8.92
N ILE A 482 18.94 5.24 9.13
CA ILE A 482 19.91 4.91 8.10
C ILE A 482 19.76 3.43 7.73
N LEU A 483 19.28 3.15 6.52
CA LEU A 483 19.19 1.80 5.98
C LEU A 483 20.52 1.37 5.36
N ILE A 484 21.13 0.32 5.89
CA ILE A 484 22.38 -0.24 5.40
C ILE A 484 22.20 -1.74 5.14
N ASP A 485 22.31 -2.15 3.88
CA ASP A 485 22.18 -3.54 3.47
C ASP A 485 23.19 -3.89 2.35
N PRO A 486 24.40 -4.35 2.72
CA PRO A 486 25.54 -4.46 1.80
C PRO A 486 25.52 -5.68 0.88
N ASP A 487 24.49 -6.54 0.96
CA ASP A 487 24.34 -7.76 0.14
C ASP A 487 23.96 -7.42 -1.32
N PHE A 488 24.95 -6.91 -2.06
CA PHE A 488 24.83 -6.46 -3.46
C PHE A 488 25.69 -7.28 -4.45
N SER A 489 26.43 -8.30 -3.99
CA SER A 489 27.28 -9.10 -4.86
C SER A 489 26.48 -10.23 -5.52
N LYS A 490 26.66 -10.40 -6.84
CA LYS A 490 26.22 -11.57 -7.61
C LYS A 490 27.00 -12.85 -7.25
N GLU A 491 27.97 -12.76 -6.36
CA GLU A 491 28.89 -13.82 -5.97
C GLU A 491 28.28 -14.70 -4.87
N LYS A 492 27.09 -15.27 -5.12
CA LYS A 492 26.33 -16.03 -4.11
C LYS A 492 26.50 -17.56 -4.16
N TYR A 493 27.43 -18.08 -4.97
CA TYR A 493 27.60 -19.54 -5.13
C TYR A 493 28.98 -20.08 -4.73
N ASP A 494 29.82 -19.27 -4.08
CA ASP A 494 31.09 -19.71 -3.47
C ASP A 494 31.05 -19.46 -1.96
N SER A 495 31.28 -20.51 -1.15
CA SER A 495 31.31 -20.42 0.32
C SER A 495 32.41 -19.46 0.82
N ASN A 496 33.53 -19.35 0.10
CA ASN A 496 34.60 -18.38 0.42
C ASN A 496 34.19 -16.94 0.07
N ALA A 497 33.37 -16.74 -0.96
CA ALA A 497 32.81 -15.43 -1.30
C ALA A 497 31.75 -15.00 -0.26
N MET A 498 30.99 -15.95 0.28
CA MET A 498 30.00 -15.69 1.32
C MET A 498 30.64 -15.19 2.62
N GLN A 499 31.72 -15.83 3.09
CA GLN A 499 32.43 -15.37 4.28
C GLN A 499 33.01 -13.96 4.10
N LYS A 500 33.66 -13.68 2.97
CA LYS A 500 34.20 -12.35 2.64
C LYS A 500 33.09 -11.29 2.53
N SER A 501 31.91 -11.66 2.05
CA SER A 501 30.74 -10.78 1.99
C SER A 501 30.25 -10.42 3.39
N ASN A 502 30.15 -11.39 4.30
CA ASN A 502 29.78 -11.17 5.71
C ASN A 502 30.76 -10.22 6.43
N GLU A 503 32.07 -10.47 6.31
CA GLU A 503 33.11 -9.62 6.94
C GLU A 503 33.06 -8.17 6.41
N ARG A 504 32.88 -8.01 5.09
CA ARG A 504 32.70 -6.69 4.45
C ARG A 504 31.41 -6.01 4.92
N SER A 505 30.33 -6.77 5.06
CA SER A 505 29.03 -6.32 5.53
C SER A 505 29.10 -5.76 6.95
N ALA A 506 29.73 -6.50 7.86
CA ALA A 506 29.98 -6.05 9.23
C ALA A 506 30.86 -4.81 9.30
N THR A 507 31.95 -4.77 8.52
CA THR A 507 32.85 -3.61 8.44
C THR A 507 32.11 -2.32 8.06
N LEU A 508 31.23 -2.38 7.05
CA LEU A 508 30.47 -1.21 6.60
C LEU A 508 29.48 -0.72 7.67
N LYS A 509 28.82 -1.64 8.40
CA LYS A 509 27.92 -1.31 9.51
C LYS A 509 28.67 -0.61 10.64
N ILE A 510 29.82 -1.15 11.05
CA ILE A 510 30.65 -0.57 12.10
C ILE A 510 31.14 0.83 11.71
N LYS A 511 31.55 1.04 10.45
CA LYS A 511 31.93 2.38 9.96
C LYS A 511 30.81 3.40 10.09
N VAL A 512 29.57 3.04 9.76
CA VAL A 512 28.41 3.91 9.91
C VAL A 512 28.16 4.23 11.40
N TYR A 513 28.23 3.21 12.25
CA TYR A 513 28.08 3.38 13.71
C TYR A 513 29.10 4.36 14.28
N GLU A 514 30.39 4.11 14.04
CA GLU A 514 31.47 4.94 14.58
C GLU A 514 31.38 6.37 14.04
N ALA A 515 31.08 6.54 12.75
CA ALA A 515 30.94 7.89 12.16
C ALA A 515 29.80 8.69 12.81
N LEU A 516 28.63 8.05 13.04
CA LEU A 516 27.51 8.68 13.73
C LEU A 516 27.84 8.97 15.20
N LYS A 517 28.42 7.98 15.91
CA LYS A 517 28.86 8.14 17.30
C LYS A 517 29.81 9.31 17.46
N GLN A 518 30.88 9.37 16.66
CA GLN A 518 31.85 10.47 16.70
C GLN A 518 31.23 11.81 16.33
N SER A 519 30.34 11.84 15.34
CA SER A 519 29.66 13.08 14.94
C SER A 519 28.73 13.61 16.04
N ILE A 520 28.14 12.74 16.86
CA ILE A 520 27.33 13.14 18.02
C ILE A 520 28.23 13.62 19.16
N LEU A 521 29.30 12.88 19.48
CA LEU A 521 30.25 13.23 20.55
C LEU A 521 30.97 14.56 20.30
N THR A 522 31.28 14.87 19.04
CA THR A 522 31.92 16.13 18.63
C THR A 522 30.93 17.30 18.48
N GLY A 523 29.63 17.06 18.66
CA GLY A 523 28.59 18.08 18.53
C GLY A 523 28.19 18.45 17.09
N LYS A 524 28.76 17.77 16.07
CA LYS A 524 28.33 17.95 14.67
C LYS A 524 26.85 17.57 14.49
N ILE A 525 26.43 16.47 15.09
CA ILE A 525 25.02 16.12 15.25
C ILE A 525 24.61 16.50 16.66
N SER A 526 23.68 17.45 16.79
CA SER A 526 23.20 17.88 18.10
C SER A 526 22.42 16.78 18.82
N GLU A 527 22.46 16.79 20.16
CA GLU A 527 21.68 15.85 20.96
C GLU A 527 20.18 16.02 20.73
N GLN A 528 19.73 17.26 20.49
CA GLN A 528 18.34 17.54 20.11
C GLN A 528 17.94 16.78 18.84
N ARG A 529 18.76 16.88 17.78
CA ARG A 529 18.52 16.20 16.50
C ARG A 529 18.41 14.68 16.69
N LEU A 530 19.31 14.10 17.50
CA LEU A 530 19.27 12.68 17.86
C LEU A 530 17.97 12.32 18.60
N ASN A 531 17.63 13.07 19.65
CA ASN A 531 16.46 12.83 20.49
C ASN A 531 15.15 12.95 19.69
N GLU A 532 15.07 13.84 18.70
CA GLU A 532 13.92 13.94 17.79
C GLU A 532 13.73 12.68 16.95
N SER A 533 14.79 12.15 16.32
CA SER A 533 14.72 10.87 15.58
C SER A 533 14.30 9.73 16.50
N VAL A 534 14.97 9.62 17.65
CA VAL A 534 14.73 8.55 18.62
C VAL A 534 13.29 8.55 19.10
N LYS A 535 12.68 9.73 19.35
CA LYS A 535 11.26 9.84 19.70
C LYS A 535 10.34 9.26 18.62
N ARG A 536 10.58 9.59 17.34
CA ARG A 536 9.76 9.08 16.22
C ARG A 536 9.89 7.57 16.07
N VAL A 537 11.12 7.05 16.10
CA VAL A 537 11.37 5.61 16.01
C VAL A 537 10.79 4.89 17.22
N TRP A 538 10.91 5.45 18.42
CA TRP A 538 10.32 4.88 19.62
C TRP A 538 8.80 4.79 19.53
N MET A 539 8.13 5.84 19.03
CA MET A 539 6.69 5.83 18.83
C MET A 539 6.26 4.76 17.82
N LEU A 540 7.01 4.61 16.72
CA LEU A 540 6.80 3.55 15.74
C LEU A 540 6.89 2.17 16.41
N ARG A 541 7.94 1.94 17.22
CA ARG A 541 8.15 0.68 17.98
C ARG A 541 7.06 0.41 19.00
N LYS A 542 6.62 1.41 19.74
CA LYS A 542 5.51 1.28 20.70
C LYS A 542 4.21 0.92 20.01
N THR A 543 3.98 1.44 18.80
CA THR A 543 2.73 1.22 18.06
C THR A 543 2.69 -0.17 17.42
N PHE A 544 3.78 -0.62 16.81
CA PHE A 544 3.78 -1.83 15.98
C PHE A 544 4.65 -2.99 16.50
N GLY A 545 5.61 -2.70 17.38
CA GLY A 545 6.56 -3.69 17.87
C GLY A 545 5.91 -4.83 18.65
N ILE A 546 6.64 -5.94 18.75
CA ILE A 546 6.19 -7.14 19.46
C ILE A 546 7.16 -7.53 20.58
N ASN A 547 6.60 -7.97 21.69
CA ASN A 547 7.32 -8.56 22.83
C ASN A 547 7.11 -10.08 22.92
N LYS A 548 6.29 -10.63 22.03
CA LYS A 548 5.99 -12.07 21.93
C LYS A 548 5.55 -12.34 20.50
N LEU A 549 5.90 -13.50 19.97
CA LEU A 549 5.36 -13.94 18.69
C LEU A 549 3.83 -14.07 18.76
N PRO A 550 3.13 -13.65 17.70
CA PRO A 550 1.68 -13.80 17.63
C PRO A 550 1.30 -15.27 17.37
N ASP A 551 0.27 -15.72 18.06
CA ASP A 551 -0.32 -17.04 17.85
C ASP A 551 -1.37 -16.98 16.73
N ILE A 552 -0.88 -16.88 15.48
CA ILE A 552 -1.71 -16.79 14.28
C ILE A 552 -1.24 -17.84 13.28
N SER A 553 -2.14 -18.73 12.87
CA SER A 553 -1.82 -19.79 11.91
C SER A 553 -1.77 -19.26 10.48
N LEU A 554 -0.57 -19.21 9.89
CA LEU A 554 -0.40 -18.85 8.48
C LEU A 554 -1.19 -19.78 7.54
N ASN A 555 -1.27 -21.07 7.84
CA ASN A 555 -2.03 -22.03 7.04
C ASN A 555 -3.53 -21.68 6.96
N LYS A 556 -4.12 -21.17 8.05
CA LYS A 556 -5.52 -20.70 8.04
C LYS A 556 -5.65 -19.42 7.21
N LEU A 557 -4.72 -18.48 7.34
CA LEU A 557 -4.70 -17.25 6.56
C LEU A 557 -4.54 -17.53 5.06
N ASN A 558 -3.64 -18.43 4.67
CA ASN A 558 -3.43 -18.81 3.29
C ASN A 558 -4.72 -19.33 2.65
N LYS A 559 -5.48 -20.20 3.32
CA LYS A 559 -6.77 -20.67 2.80
C LYS A 559 -7.75 -19.52 2.51
N ILE A 560 -7.79 -18.51 3.37
CA ILE A 560 -8.64 -17.32 3.20
C ILE A 560 -8.11 -16.45 2.05
N HIS A 561 -6.80 -16.23 2.02
CA HIS A 561 -6.15 -15.32 1.08
C HIS A 561 -6.00 -15.90 -0.34
N THR A 562 -5.95 -17.22 -0.52
CA THR A 562 -5.97 -17.86 -1.85
C THR A 562 -7.19 -17.43 -2.66
N GLY A 563 -8.37 -17.35 -2.02
CA GLY A 563 -9.58 -16.89 -2.69
C GLY A 563 -9.48 -15.46 -3.20
N LEU A 564 -8.91 -14.56 -2.38
CA LEU A 564 -8.65 -13.18 -2.78
C LEU A 564 -7.60 -13.08 -3.89
N ALA A 565 -6.49 -13.82 -3.76
CA ALA A 565 -5.43 -13.84 -4.77
C ALA A 565 -5.94 -14.36 -6.13
N LYS A 566 -6.71 -15.45 -6.14
CA LYS A 566 -7.36 -15.98 -7.35
C LYS A 566 -8.38 -15.00 -7.92
N LYS A 567 -9.19 -14.34 -7.09
CA LYS A 567 -10.12 -13.28 -7.52
C LYS A 567 -9.38 -12.14 -8.23
N ILE A 568 -8.23 -11.72 -7.72
CA ILE A 568 -7.39 -10.68 -8.34
C ILE A 568 -6.79 -11.20 -9.64
N SER A 569 -6.16 -12.37 -9.66
CA SER A 569 -5.58 -12.97 -10.87
C SER A 569 -6.61 -13.14 -11.99
N ASN A 570 -7.83 -13.54 -11.66
CA ASN A 570 -8.94 -13.67 -12.61
C ASN A 570 -9.36 -12.30 -13.18
N ARG A 571 -9.55 -11.30 -12.32
CA ARG A 571 -10.06 -9.98 -12.74
C ARG A 571 -8.99 -9.13 -13.42
N CYS A 572 -7.71 -9.31 -13.10
CA CYS A 572 -6.65 -8.45 -13.61
C CYS A 572 -6.16 -8.88 -15.00
N LEU A 573 -6.42 -10.13 -15.43
CA LEU A 573 -6.09 -10.57 -16.78
C LEU A 573 -6.64 -9.58 -17.80
N THR A 574 -5.76 -9.03 -18.63
CA THR A 574 -6.14 -7.98 -19.59
C THR A 574 -5.89 -8.46 -21.01
N VAL A 575 -6.95 -8.52 -21.81
CA VAL A 575 -6.89 -8.83 -23.24
C VAL A 575 -6.65 -7.55 -24.01
N PHE A 576 -5.48 -7.42 -24.65
CA PHE A 576 -5.13 -6.27 -25.49
C PHE A 576 -5.66 -6.44 -26.91
N LYS A 577 -5.75 -7.68 -27.38
CA LYS A 577 -6.14 -8.02 -28.74
C LYS A 577 -6.67 -9.45 -28.79
N ASP A 578 -7.82 -9.66 -29.43
CA ASP A 578 -8.31 -11.00 -29.82
C ASP A 578 -8.81 -10.94 -31.27
N LYS A 579 -7.94 -11.34 -32.21
CA LYS A 579 -8.26 -11.31 -33.64
C LYS A 579 -9.01 -12.59 -34.03
N GLY A 580 -10.32 -12.44 -34.17
CA GLY A 580 -11.18 -13.52 -34.69
C GLY A 580 -11.86 -14.36 -33.60
N ASN A 581 -12.00 -13.82 -32.38
CA ASN A 581 -12.64 -14.49 -31.26
C ASN A 581 -12.01 -15.86 -30.99
N ILE A 582 -10.69 -15.87 -30.84
CA ILE A 582 -9.87 -17.07 -30.62
C ILE A 582 -10.26 -17.75 -29.30
N VAL A 583 -10.72 -16.98 -28.32
CA VAL A 583 -11.15 -17.47 -27.01
C VAL A 583 -12.63 -17.90 -27.06
N PRO A 584 -13.00 -19.09 -26.54
CA PRO A 584 -12.12 -20.11 -25.97
C PRO A 584 -11.37 -20.90 -27.06
N LEU A 585 -10.18 -21.41 -26.71
CA LEU A 585 -9.37 -22.23 -27.60
C LEU A 585 -10.11 -23.52 -27.97
N ARG A 586 -10.31 -23.73 -29.27
CA ARG A 586 -10.97 -24.94 -29.80
C ARG A 586 -9.95 -25.88 -30.43
N LEU A 587 -9.71 -27.03 -29.80
CA LEU A 587 -8.85 -28.10 -30.30
C LEU A 587 -9.69 -29.30 -30.78
N LYS A 588 -9.33 -29.88 -31.92
CA LYS A 588 -9.81 -31.22 -32.34
C LYS A 588 -9.05 -32.33 -31.61
N LEU A 589 -9.56 -33.56 -31.67
CA LEU A 589 -9.03 -34.73 -30.94
C LEU A 589 -7.50 -34.95 -31.08
N ASN A 590 -6.93 -34.64 -32.25
CA ASN A 590 -5.51 -34.82 -32.55
C ASN A 590 -4.70 -33.50 -32.57
N GLU A 591 -5.35 -32.35 -32.32
CA GLU A 591 -4.69 -31.05 -32.27
C GLU A 591 -4.09 -30.83 -30.88
N LYS A 592 -2.93 -30.18 -30.87
CA LYS A 592 -2.22 -29.82 -29.63
C LYS A 592 -1.91 -28.33 -29.58
N ILE A 593 -1.49 -27.88 -28.40
CA ILE A 593 -0.85 -26.58 -28.22
C ILE A 593 0.66 -26.74 -28.10
N LEU A 594 1.37 -25.67 -28.46
CA LEU A 594 2.80 -25.52 -28.25
C LEU A 594 3.03 -24.34 -27.31
N VAL A 595 3.71 -24.56 -26.19
CA VAL A 595 3.99 -23.52 -25.19
C VAL A 595 5.47 -23.16 -25.24
N PHE A 596 5.77 -21.90 -25.54
CA PHE A 596 7.11 -21.33 -25.52
C PHE A 596 7.27 -20.39 -24.33
N ASN A 597 8.24 -20.66 -23.47
CA ASN A 597 8.67 -19.72 -22.44
C ASN A 597 9.95 -19.03 -22.92
N ILE A 598 9.86 -17.73 -23.25
CA ILE A 598 11.04 -16.94 -23.56
C ILE A 598 11.78 -16.68 -22.25
N LEU A 599 13.02 -17.17 -22.15
CA LEU A 599 13.81 -17.02 -20.93
C LEU A 599 14.08 -15.53 -20.65
N PRO A 600 13.92 -15.06 -19.40
CA PRO A 600 14.23 -13.69 -19.03
C PRO A 600 15.69 -13.33 -19.36
N MET A 601 15.88 -12.30 -20.18
CA MET A 601 17.22 -11.90 -20.66
C MET A 601 17.81 -10.76 -19.84
N LYS A 602 16.94 -9.86 -19.34
CA LYS A 602 17.29 -8.76 -18.46
C LYS A 602 16.67 -8.95 -17.09
N GLN A 603 17.47 -8.75 -16.05
CA GLN A 603 17.03 -8.84 -14.66
C GLN A 603 17.37 -7.54 -13.93
N THR A 604 16.41 -7.01 -13.20
CA THR A 604 16.62 -5.91 -12.26
C THR A 604 17.04 -6.50 -10.92
N ARG A 605 17.85 -5.78 -10.13
CA ARG A 605 18.24 -6.23 -8.78
C ARG A 605 17.05 -6.46 -7.84
N ALA A 606 15.92 -5.82 -8.11
CA ALA A 606 14.66 -5.97 -7.37
C ALA A 606 13.76 -7.13 -7.85
N ASP A 607 14.19 -8.01 -8.77
CA ASP A 607 13.32 -9.06 -9.31
C ASP A 607 13.33 -10.35 -8.48
N SER A 608 12.15 -10.79 -8.03
CA SER A 608 11.93 -12.12 -7.45
C SER A 608 11.08 -13.07 -8.26
N SER A 609 10.31 -12.59 -9.22
CA SER A 609 9.37 -13.42 -9.96
C SER A 609 9.96 -14.19 -11.14
N TRP A 610 11.17 -13.87 -11.59
CA TRP A 610 11.77 -14.54 -12.77
C TRP A 610 11.88 -16.07 -12.65
N LYS A 611 12.12 -16.62 -11.44
CA LYS A 611 12.16 -18.08 -11.21
C LYS A 611 10.82 -18.76 -11.50
N SER A 612 9.73 -17.99 -11.44
CA SER A 612 8.37 -18.46 -11.63
C SER A 612 7.91 -18.40 -13.10
N THR A 613 8.69 -17.87 -14.05
CA THR A 613 8.23 -17.75 -15.46
C THR A 613 7.95 -19.11 -16.11
N SER A 614 8.68 -20.14 -15.70
CA SER A 614 8.46 -21.53 -16.10
C SER A 614 7.07 -22.07 -15.70
N ASN A 615 6.36 -21.41 -14.77
CA ASN A 615 4.98 -21.75 -14.43
C ASN A 615 4.05 -21.71 -15.63
N ILE A 616 4.35 -20.97 -16.71
CA ILE A 616 3.54 -20.99 -17.93
C ILE A 616 3.40 -22.41 -18.52
N LYS A 617 4.36 -23.31 -18.25
CA LYS A 617 4.25 -24.74 -18.57
C LYS A 617 3.00 -25.40 -17.99
N LYS A 618 2.49 -24.92 -16.85
CA LYS A 618 1.31 -25.47 -16.15
C LYS A 618 0.03 -25.36 -16.99
N ILE A 619 0.00 -24.57 -18.07
CA ILE A 619 -1.09 -24.60 -19.07
C ILE A 619 -1.26 -26.01 -19.65
N LEU A 620 -0.21 -26.83 -19.70
CA LEU A 620 -0.29 -28.22 -20.19
C LEU A 620 -1.07 -29.17 -19.25
N ASN A 621 -1.40 -28.74 -18.02
CA ASN A 621 -2.36 -29.47 -17.18
C ASN A 621 -3.80 -29.34 -17.73
N TYR A 622 -4.02 -28.37 -18.62
CA TYR A 622 -5.33 -27.95 -19.10
C TYR A 622 -5.55 -28.27 -20.59
N PHE A 623 -4.47 -28.40 -21.36
CA PHE A 623 -4.48 -28.67 -22.80
C PHE A 623 -3.37 -29.67 -23.19
N PRO A 624 -3.62 -30.59 -24.13
CA PRO A 624 -2.57 -31.48 -24.64
C PRO A 624 -1.54 -30.68 -25.45
N GLY A 625 -0.25 -30.91 -25.21
CA GLY A 625 0.78 -30.10 -25.86
C GLY A 625 2.22 -30.40 -25.49
N HIS A 626 3.10 -29.54 -25.99
CA HIS A 626 4.53 -29.58 -25.78
C HIS A 626 5.03 -28.25 -25.20
N TYR A 627 6.13 -28.28 -24.44
CA TYR A 627 6.73 -27.11 -23.80
C TYR A 627 8.20 -26.98 -24.19
N PHE A 628 8.62 -25.75 -24.51
CA PHE A 628 10.00 -25.42 -24.80
C PHE A 628 10.40 -24.12 -24.09
N GLU A 629 11.63 -24.08 -23.60
CA GLU A 629 12.30 -22.85 -23.17
C GLU A 629 13.14 -22.32 -24.33
N ILE A 630 13.00 -21.03 -24.61
CA ILE A 630 13.68 -20.39 -25.72
C ILE A 630 14.64 -19.34 -25.16
N ASP A 631 15.92 -19.54 -25.42
CA ASP A 631 16.94 -18.53 -25.24
C ASP A 631 17.17 -17.80 -26.57
N LEU A 632 16.68 -16.56 -26.68
CA LEU A 632 16.79 -15.78 -27.92
C LEU A 632 18.25 -15.52 -28.33
N ARG A 633 19.23 -15.65 -27.43
CA ARG A 633 20.67 -15.52 -27.76
C ARG A 633 21.18 -16.68 -28.61
N LYS A 634 20.58 -17.86 -28.48
CA LYS A 634 21.01 -19.07 -29.21
C LYS A 634 20.50 -19.10 -30.65
N LYS A 635 19.47 -18.30 -30.97
CA LYS A 635 18.81 -18.25 -32.29
C LYS A 635 18.31 -19.63 -32.79
N GLU A 636 18.12 -20.57 -31.88
CA GLU A 636 17.58 -21.89 -32.17
C GLU A 636 16.05 -21.80 -32.24
N ILE A 637 15.47 -22.46 -33.24
CA ILE A 637 14.02 -22.56 -33.38
C ILE A 637 13.62 -23.95 -32.92
N PRO A 638 12.77 -24.07 -31.88
CA PRO A 638 12.27 -25.37 -31.45
C PRO A 638 11.44 -26.05 -32.56
N PRO A 639 11.34 -27.39 -32.54
CA PRO A 639 10.61 -28.13 -33.58
C PRO A 639 9.14 -27.68 -33.64
N LEU A 640 8.67 -27.44 -34.87
CA LEU A 640 7.28 -27.12 -35.16
C LEU A 640 6.56 -28.37 -35.65
N PHE A 641 5.46 -28.74 -35.01
CA PHE A 641 4.70 -29.92 -35.41
C PHE A 641 3.47 -29.53 -36.24
N THR A 642 3.13 -30.36 -37.23
CA THR A 642 1.98 -30.13 -38.11
C THR A 642 0.66 -30.09 -37.33
N HIS A 643 0.56 -30.85 -36.24
CA HIS A 643 -0.62 -30.97 -35.38
C HIS A 643 -0.81 -29.85 -34.34
N ASP A 644 0.16 -28.94 -34.20
CA ASP A 644 0.01 -27.80 -33.29
C ASP A 644 -0.91 -26.75 -33.92
N LYS A 645 -1.99 -26.35 -33.25
CA LYS A 645 -2.89 -25.30 -33.77
C LYS A 645 -2.59 -23.92 -33.19
N TYR A 646 -2.40 -23.87 -31.88
CA TYR A 646 -2.11 -22.65 -31.13
C TYR A 646 -0.67 -22.71 -30.60
N ILE A 647 0.03 -21.58 -30.69
CA ILE A 647 1.33 -21.39 -30.06
C ILE A 647 1.17 -20.32 -28.97
N ILE A 648 1.33 -20.72 -27.72
CA ILE A 648 1.28 -19.83 -26.55
C ILE A 648 2.70 -19.44 -26.20
N ILE A 649 3.02 -18.14 -26.27
CA ILE A 649 4.35 -17.61 -26.04
C ILE A 649 4.31 -16.71 -24.81
N GLY A 650 4.98 -17.14 -23.75
CA GLY A 650 5.21 -16.36 -22.55
C GLY A 650 6.46 -15.49 -22.67
N THR A 651 6.31 -14.19 -22.47
CA THR A 651 7.45 -13.26 -22.36
C THR A 651 7.49 -12.62 -20.98
N TYR A 652 8.68 -12.25 -20.56
CA TYR A 652 8.89 -11.56 -19.30
C TYR A 652 9.93 -10.46 -19.51
N ASP A 653 9.45 -9.22 -19.57
CA ASP A 653 10.25 -8.00 -19.71
C ASP A 653 11.10 -7.95 -20.99
N LEU A 654 10.57 -8.54 -22.06
CA LEU A 654 11.16 -8.46 -23.39
C LEU A 654 11.30 -7.01 -23.86
N TYR A 655 10.38 -6.11 -23.47
CA TYR A 655 10.43 -4.69 -23.81
C TYR A 655 11.73 -3.98 -23.41
N PHE A 656 12.40 -4.46 -22.37
CA PHE A 656 13.64 -3.86 -21.88
C PHE A 656 14.91 -4.51 -22.43
N CYS A 657 14.77 -5.52 -23.29
CA CYS A 657 15.85 -6.22 -23.97
C CYS A 657 16.47 -5.35 -25.07
N ASP A 658 17.65 -5.74 -25.58
CA ASP A 658 18.31 -4.98 -26.63
C ASP A 658 17.68 -5.20 -28.02
N ASP A 659 18.05 -4.36 -28.99
CA ASP A 659 17.52 -4.43 -30.36
C ASP A 659 17.78 -5.78 -31.04
N CYS A 660 18.86 -6.48 -30.70
CA CYS A 660 19.21 -7.78 -31.29
C CYS A 660 18.27 -8.87 -30.76
N GLU A 661 17.99 -8.85 -29.47
CA GLU A 661 17.07 -9.74 -28.78
C GLU A 661 15.63 -9.53 -29.26
N ILE A 662 15.19 -8.28 -29.35
CA ILE A 662 13.88 -7.90 -29.90
C ILE A 662 13.74 -8.35 -31.36
N LYS A 663 14.76 -8.12 -32.20
CA LYS A 663 14.76 -8.61 -33.60
C LYS A 663 14.71 -10.13 -33.68
N SER A 664 15.39 -10.83 -32.79
CA SER A 664 15.38 -12.30 -32.73
C SER A 664 13.99 -12.82 -32.37
N PHE A 665 13.31 -12.19 -31.41
CA PHE A 665 11.92 -12.51 -31.09
C PHE A 665 10.95 -12.22 -32.25
N CYS A 666 11.07 -11.06 -32.90
CA CYS A 666 10.27 -10.73 -34.09
C CYS A 666 10.49 -11.72 -35.24
N SER A 667 11.73 -12.18 -35.43
CA SER A 667 12.07 -13.21 -36.42
C SER A 667 11.37 -14.54 -36.09
N LEU A 668 11.41 -14.96 -34.82
CA LEU A 668 10.67 -16.13 -34.34
C LEU A 668 9.18 -16.01 -34.68
N LEU A 669 8.52 -14.91 -34.28
CA LEU A 669 7.10 -14.69 -34.58
C LEU A 669 6.78 -14.74 -36.08
N ASN A 670 7.63 -14.14 -36.91
CA ASN A 670 7.46 -14.15 -38.36
C ASN A 670 7.55 -15.57 -38.94
N ILE A 671 8.49 -16.39 -38.45
CA ILE A 671 8.60 -17.80 -38.86
C ILE A 671 7.35 -18.57 -38.46
N LEU A 672 6.89 -18.43 -37.21
CA LEU A 672 5.68 -19.10 -36.72
C LEU A 672 4.43 -18.72 -37.52
N SER A 673 4.28 -17.44 -37.88
CA SER A 673 3.14 -16.95 -38.65
C SER A 673 3.04 -17.55 -40.06
N LYS A 674 4.18 -17.90 -40.68
CA LYS A 674 4.22 -18.54 -42.01
C LYS A 674 3.72 -19.98 -42.01
N HIS A 675 3.63 -20.61 -40.85
CA HIS A 675 3.15 -22.00 -40.70
C HIS A 675 1.65 -22.12 -40.42
N ASN A 676 0.86 -21.06 -40.67
CA ASN A 676 -0.60 -21.00 -40.41
C ASN A 676 -0.97 -21.36 -38.95
N LYS A 677 -0.13 -20.98 -37.99
CA LYS A 677 -0.34 -21.21 -36.56
C LYS A 677 -0.97 -19.96 -35.93
N ILE A 678 -1.89 -20.15 -34.99
CA ILE A 678 -2.48 -19.04 -34.23
C ILE A 678 -1.55 -18.69 -33.07
N ILE A 679 -1.08 -17.46 -33.02
CA ILE A 679 -0.11 -17.01 -32.01
C ILE A 679 -0.84 -16.33 -30.86
N VAL A 680 -0.67 -16.86 -29.66
CA VAL A 680 -1.14 -16.29 -28.38
C VAL A 680 0.08 -15.76 -27.62
N HIS A 681 0.23 -14.44 -27.54
CA HIS A 681 1.32 -13.79 -26.81
C HIS A 681 0.86 -13.38 -25.41
N VAL A 682 1.51 -13.94 -24.39
CA VAL A 682 1.22 -13.71 -22.98
C VAL A 682 2.38 -12.96 -22.33
N ALA A 683 2.14 -11.71 -21.94
CA ALA A 683 3.08 -10.94 -21.14
C ALA A 683 2.94 -11.33 -19.65
N LEU A 684 3.94 -12.06 -19.14
CA LEU A 684 4.03 -12.49 -17.75
C LEU A 684 4.60 -11.41 -16.83
N GLY A 685 5.33 -10.45 -17.39
CA GLY A 685 5.88 -9.29 -16.70
C GLY A 685 5.21 -8.01 -17.19
N THR A 686 6.00 -7.08 -17.70
CA THR A 686 5.51 -5.79 -18.19
C THR A 686 4.56 -5.97 -19.40
N PRO A 687 3.40 -5.28 -19.45
CA PRO A 687 2.45 -5.41 -20.57
C PRO A 687 2.99 -4.88 -21.91
N GLN A 688 4.03 -4.03 -21.89
CA GLN A 688 4.68 -3.46 -23.07
C GLN A 688 5.31 -4.52 -23.97
N ASP A 689 5.61 -5.72 -23.45
CA ASP A 689 6.04 -6.86 -24.26
C ASP A 689 5.09 -7.12 -25.43
N LEU A 690 3.77 -6.93 -25.22
CA LEU A 690 2.73 -7.16 -26.23
C LEU A 690 2.79 -6.18 -27.41
N MET A 691 3.56 -5.10 -27.30
CA MET A 691 3.80 -4.18 -28.42
C MET A 691 4.85 -4.73 -29.40
N ILE A 692 5.59 -5.78 -29.02
CA ILE A 692 6.66 -6.35 -29.82
C ILE A 692 6.10 -7.44 -30.74
N GLY A 693 6.20 -7.20 -32.05
CA GLY A 693 5.79 -8.16 -33.07
C GLY A 693 4.28 -8.22 -33.29
N ARG A 694 3.80 -9.30 -33.91
CA ARG A 694 2.38 -9.49 -34.24
C ARG A 694 1.91 -10.86 -33.73
N ALA A 695 0.97 -10.84 -32.79
CA ALA A 695 0.22 -12.00 -32.35
C ALA A 695 -1.26 -11.86 -32.74
N ASP A 696 -1.97 -12.99 -32.78
CA ASP A 696 -3.42 -13.01 -33.04
C ASP A 696 -4.21 -12.72 -31.76
N LEU A 697 -3.73 -13.23 -30.62
CA LEU A 697 -4.25 -12.97 -29.28
C LEU A 697 -3.13 -12.43 -28.38
N SER A 698 -3.37 -11.32 -27.69
CA SER A 698 -2.38 -10.66 -26.81
C SER A 698 -2.98 -10.45 -25.42
N ILE A 699 -2.34 -11.01 -24.39
CA ILE A 699 -2.85 -11.03 -23.01
C ILE A 699 -1.75 -10.60 -22.04
N ALA A 700 -2.07 -9.74 -21.08
CA ALA A 700 -1.18 -9.40 -19.96
C ALA A 700 -1.67 -10.05 -18.65
N LEU A 701 -0.74 -10.69 -17.93
CA LEU A 701 -0.96 -11.25 -16.60
C LEU A 701 -0.30 -10.44 -15.48
N TYR A 702 0.66 -9.59 -15.82
CA TYR A 702 1.44 -8.75 -14.89
C TYR A 702 2.37 -9.48 -13.91
N ASN A 703 2.21 -10.80 -13.75
CA ASN A 703 3.08 -11.67 -12.97
C ASN A 703 3.07 -13.11 -13.51
N PRO A 704 4.15 -13.90 -13.28
CA PRO A 704 4.27 -15.29 -13.70
C PRO A 704 3.79 -16.31 -12.65
N TYR A 705 2.95 -15.93 -11.69
CA TYR A 705 2.56 -16.83 -10.60
C TYR A 705 1.56 -17.89 -11.04
N GLU A 706 1.58 -19.02 -10.33
CA GLU A 706 0.73 -20.17 -10.62
C GLU A 706 -0.76 -19.82 -10.70
N LEU A 707 -1.29 -19.04 -9.75
CA LEU A 707 -2.69 -18.61 -9.78
C LEU A 707 -3.02 -17.77 -11.03
N SER A 708 -2.08 -16.98 -11.53
CA SER A 708 -2.26 -16.19 -12.75
C SER A 708 -2.23 -17.08 -14.00
N ILE A 709 -1.40 -18.13 -14.03
CA ILE A 709 -1.40 -19.13 -15.12
C ILE A 709 -2.66 -19.98 -15.09
N GLU A 710 -3.16 -20.32 -13.90
CA GLU A 710 -4.43 -21.00 -13.73
C GLU A 710 -5.58 -20.13 -14.25
N SER A 711 -5.60 -18.84 -13.90
CA SER A 711 -6.59 -17.86 -14.38
C SER A 711 -6.54 -17.71 -15.92
N LEU A 712 -5.34 -17.67 -16.50
CA LEU A 712 -5.16 -17.71 -17.96
C LEU A 712 -5.74 -18.99 -18.56
N SER A 713 -5.48 -20.15 -17.94
CA SER A 713 -5.97 -21.44 -18.44
C SER A 713 -7.49 -21.51 -18.41
N ASP A 714 -8.12 -21.01 -17.34
CA ASP A 714 -9.58 -20.91 -17.22
C ASP A 714 -10.17 -19.98 -18.29
N PHE A 715 -9.54 -18.83 -18.51
CA PHE A 715 -9.93 -17.88 -19.56
C PHE A 715 -9.79 -18.49 -20.96
N LEU A 716 -8.73 -19.23 -21.24
CA LEU A 716 -8.54 -19.88 -22.54
C LEU A 716 -9.51 -21.05 -22.77
N LYS A 717 -10.06 -21.68 -21.72
CA LYS A 717 -11.03 -22.79 -21.80
C LYS A 717 -12.47 -22.33 -21.99
N VAL A 718 -12.86 -21.25 -21.33
CA VAL A 718 -14.25 -20.81 -21.24
C VAL A 718 -14.36 -19.40 -21.79
N ASN A 719 -15.46 -19.07 -22.47
CA ASN A 719 -15.70 -17.68 -22.86
C ASN A 719 -16.07 -16.88 -21.58
N TRP A 720 -15.10 -16.21 -20.96
CA TRP A 720 -15.39 -15.25 -19.90
C TRP A 720 -15.91 -13.99 -20.57
N THR A 721 -17.09 -13.52 -20.16
CA THR A 721 -17.46 -12.13 -20.42
C THR A 721 -16.56 -11.29 -19.52
N VAL A 722 -15.52 -10.69 -20.13
CA VAL A 722 -14.56 -9.79 -19.48
C VAL A 722 -15.25 -8.49 -19.08
#